data_AF-A0A6P0KXF8-F1
#
_entry.id   AF-A0A6P0KXF8-F1
#
_cell.length_a   1.000
_cell.length_b   1.000
_cell.length_c   1.000
_cell.angle_alpha   90.00
_cell.angle_beta   90.00
_cell.angle_gamma   90.00
#
_symmetry.space_group_name_H-M   'P 1'
#
loop_
_entity.id
_entity.type
_entity.pdbx_description
1 polymer ?
#
loop_
_entity_poly.entity_id
_entity_poly.type
_entity_poly.pdbx_seq_one_letter_code
_entity_poly.pdbx_strand_id
1 'polypeptide(L)'
;MLLSMVPFQWVDATDLNLWANRRDAQARLPQLLRRLIHATVQQPQRVVFSAGDSVQMAGWDGIVDAPEGNSFVPNGYSVWELGVKKGVKGKADGDYDKRVKNALGVIPAETTFVFVTLRRWTKKDKWEKEKKSERIWADVRAYDADDLEQWLEKAHGVHAWLARLMGKWPEEAQDISSFWDDWKNYTSPAMNTQLHLAGREEEVENVHNWLQGEASKLTIQADTPEEAIAFFAAVIHQMPEAQNVNYLSRCIIVQNESSWRYFASTQESLILIPAFEQPKFLPKEHHILIPIGRDISRPKAGLVLSRPNKTDFRQALVDMGLSEERADNLIKNSKRNLNVLRRLIAVAPEIHTPDWAKSENARSLITVLLAGAWDESKEGDKEVIAQLARKPYKEVEGDILRWVNSSDPPVRKVGSVWQLISREDSWNLLSRFIVRDDIEAFTSITLSVLGTIDGQYELPLNQRFAASIYGKGLPNSGFLRTGLAETLAILATRGLESETQDIMPAQQRVSGIIHQLLNANVDWHMWASLAYLLPTLAEAAPEAFLETVDYGLAGDNPILLQLFLQEEFFGGSPHTGLLWALEVLVSEPQYLSQVTLILAKLSRLDPGGKILNRPFGSLCEIFLCWKPQTPANLTQPLRVIDTLIAREPDIAWQLLFNLLPKITGDISLPIYKPRWRDWNEDFTPQVTTSEDWENIDAVMQRLLDNMGNDSKKLCAILNKIESIPAQLQYKTINFLLEVDTINIQLKDLAIICDTLRAIIHKHKKRYNAKWALPADVIDKLYLLYQKFEPQDIRYRYTWLFSSNKYNFLYCIHKEDIHRDRETNYKKIKQAQTAAARKIYFQSNIISILEMAAFVKEPGLLGAAIANIENITEESEISLLYETLGNDKNALNAFGIGFIGRRLEKYGWTWA
;
A
#
# COMPACT_ATOMS: atom_id res chain seq x y z
N MET A 1 27.63 -59.74 -0.05
CA MET A 1 26.23 -60.20 0.09
C MET A 1 25.35 -59.06 -0.39
N LEU A 2 24.93 -59.09 -1.65
CA LEU A 2 23.91 -58.17 -2.17
C LEU A 2 22.59 -58.62 -1.55
N LEU A 3 22.11 -57.92 -0.53
CA LEU A 3 20.71 -58.03 -0.12
C LEU A 3 19.89 -57.72 -1.37
N SER A 4 19.10 -58.68 -1.83
CA SER A 4 18.06 -58.42 -2.83
C SER A 4 17.11 -57.41 -2.21
N MET A 5 17.32 -56.12 -2.49
CA MET A 5 16.42 -55.08 -2.01
C MET A 5 15.13 -55.23 -2.82
N VAL A 6 14.07 -55.65 -2.13
CA VAL A 6 12.74 -55.78 -2.72
C VAL A 6 12.30 -54.39 -3.16
N PRO A 7 11.80 -54.21 -4.41
CA PRO A 7 11.30 -52.92 -4.85
C PRO A 7 10.18 -52.40 -3.96
N PHE A 8 10.13 -51.09 -3.72
CA PHE A 8 8.98 -50.48 -3.04
C PHE A 8 7.74 -50.61 -3.93
N GLN A 9 6.68 -51.22 -3.39
CA GLN A 9 5.46 -51.49 -4.12
C GLN A 9 4.31 -50.67 -3.52
N TRP A 10 4.20 -49.40 -3.92
CA TRP A 10 3.15 -48.51 -3.39
C TRP A 10 1.81 -48.66 -4.12
N VAL A 11 1.87 -48.87 -5.44
CA VAL A 11 0.73 -49.11 -6.33
C VAL A 11 0.99 -50.38 -7.11
N ASP A 12 0.08 -51.35 -7.03
CA ASP A 12 0.14 -52.61 -7.76
C ASP A 12 -0.89 -52.65 -8.91
N ALA A 13 -0.90 -53.72 -9.69
CA ALA A 13 -1.89 -53.89 -10.76
C ALA A 13 -3.33 -54.04 -10.26
N THR A 14 -3.54 -54.47 -9.00
CA THR A 14 -4.87 -54.52 -8.38
C THR A 14 -5.41 -53.10 -8.19
N ASP A 15 -4.58 -52.21 -7.67
CA ASP A 15 -4.87 -50.79 -7.50
C ASP A 15 -5.20 -50.14 -8.85
N LEU A 16 -4.36 -50.34 -9.87
CA LEU A 16 -4.59 -49.81 -11.22
C LEU A 16 -5.93 -50.30 -11.81
N ASN A 17 -6.22 -51.59 -11.64
CA ASN A 17 -7.47 -52.20 -12.10
C ASN A 17 -8.70 -51.67 -11.35
N LEU A 18 -8.56 -51.34 -10.07
CA LEU A 18 -9.61 -50.68 -9.29
C LEU A 18 -9.77 -49.21 -9.70
N TRP A 19 -8.66 -48.49 -9.89
CA TRP A 19 -8.63 -47.10 -10.33
C TRP A 19 -9.35 -46.90 -11.66
N ALA A 20 -9.26 -47.86 -12.58
CA ALA A 20 -9.97 -47.87 -13.85
C ALA A 20 -11.52 -47.77 -13.74
N ASN A 21 -12.10 -47.96 -12.55
CA ASN A 21 -13.53 -47.75 -12.31
C ASN A 21 -13.88 -46.29 -11.95
N ARG A 22 -12.91 -45.46 -11.58
CA ARG A 22 -13.11 -44.06 -11.22
C ARG A 22 -13.13 -43.17 -12.47
N ARG A 23 -13.90 -42.07 -12.40
CA ARG A 23 -14.06 -41.13 -13.53
C ARG A 23 -12.77 -40.44 -13.91
N ASP A 24 -11.92 -40.12 -12.92
CA ASP A 24 -10.65 -39.42 -13.11
C ASP A 24 -9.60 -40.28 -13.81
N ALA A 25 -9.70 -41.62 -13.77
CA ALA A 25 -8.73 -42.51 -14.41
C ALA A 25 -8.65 -42.31 -15.92
N GLN A 26 -9.79 -42.07 -16.59
CA GLN A 26 -9.80 -41.81 -18.04
C GLN A 26 -9.04 -40.52 -18.39
N ALA A 27 -9.17 -39.48 -17.57
CA ALA A 27 -8.52 -38.19 -17.81
C ALA A 27 -7.03 -38.18 -17.44
N ARG A 28 -6.60 -39.07 -16.53
CA ARG A 28 -5.24 -39.09 -15.97
C ARG A 28 -4.36 -40.24 -16.47
N LEU A 29 -4.91 -41.28 -17.08
CA LEU A 29 -4.10 -42.32 -17.75
C LEU A 29 -3.14 -41.76 -18.82
N PRO A 30 -3.53 -40.81 -19.69
CA PRO A 30 -2.58 -40.16 -20.59
C PRO A 30 -1.45 -39.44 -19.83
N GLN A 31 -1.76 -38.79 -18.71
CA GLN A 31 -0.78 -38.13 -17.86
C GLN A 31 0.20 -39.13 -17.23
N LEU A 32 -0.29 -40.28 -16.78
CA LEU A 32 0.54 -41.36 -16.25
C LEU A 32 1.54 -41.85 -17.30
N LEU A 33 1.08 -42.18 -18.51
CA LEU A 33 1.96 -42.64 -19.59
C LEU A 33 2.97 -41.57 -19.99
N ARG A 34 2.55 -40.31 -20.10
CA ARG A 34 3.46 -39.18 -20.35
C ARG A 34 4.59 -39.14 -19.35
N ARG A 35 4.27 -39.24 -18.05
CA ARG A 35 5.26 -39.27 -16.96
C ARG A 35 6.16 -40.51 -17.01
N LEU A 36 5.59 -41.70 -17.23
CA LEU A 36 6.35 -42.96 -17.34
C LEU A 36 7.36 -42.93 -18.51
N ILE A 37 6.96 -42.42 -19.67
CA ILE A 37 7.85 -42.27 -20.83
C ILE A 37 8.99 -41.31 -20.50
N HIS A 38 8.68 -40.14 -19.95
CA HIS A 38 9.69 -39.16 -19.56
C HIS A 38 10.63 -39.66 -18.44
N ALA A 39 10.15 -40.52 -17.54
CA ALA A 39 10.99 -41.12 -16.50
C ALA A 39 11.96 -42.18 -17.03
N THR A 40 11.60 -42.89 -18.09
CA THR A 40 12.29 -44.14 -18.50
C THR A 40 12.93 -44.12 -19.89
N VAL A 41 12.63 -43.11 -20.72
CA VAL A 41 13.24 -42.92 -22.04
C VAL A 41 14.21 -41.74 -21.99
N GLN A 42 15.42 -41.96 -22.46
CA GLN A 42 16.41 -40.89 -22.57
C GLN A 42 16.13 -40.04 -23.81
N GLN A 43 16.00 -38.72 -23.62
CA GLN A 43 15.86 -37.72 -24.67
C GLN A 43 14.84 -38.06 -25.79
N PRO A 44 13.55 -38.32 -25.46
CA PRO A 44 12.53 -38.50 -26.50
C PRO A 44 12.38 -37.23 -27.33
N GLN A 45 12.31 -37.36 -28.66
CA GLN A 45 12.16 -36.21 -29.57
C GLN A 45 10.74 -35.63 -29.52
N ARG A 46 9.75 -36.48 -29.26
CA ARG A 46 8.34 -36.07 -29.14
C ARG A 46 7.60 -36.97 -28.16
N VAL A 47 6.85 -36.37 -27.24
CA VAL A 47 5.91 -37.09 -26.36
C VAL A 47 4.64 -36.25 -26.26
N VAL A 48 3.56 -36.73 -26.85
CA VAL A 48 2.26 -36.05 -26.84
C VAL A 48 1.24 -37.00 -26.26
N PHE A 49 0.67 -36.64 -25.11
CA PHE A 49 -0.49 -37.28 -24.51
C PHE A 49 -1.37 -36.17 -23.95
N SER A 50 -2.55 -35.97 -24.52
CA SER A 50 -3.51 -34.98 -24.04
C SER A 50 -4.19 -35.50 -22.77
N ALA A 51 -4.14 -34.74 -21.68
CA ALA A 51 -4.73 -35.10 -20.39
C ALA A 51 -5.74 -34.02 -19.93
N GLY A 52 -6.59 -34.33 -18.95
CA GLY A 52 -7.59 -33.38 -18.43
C GLY A 52 -8.75 -33.11 -19.39
N ASP A 53 -9.16 -31.85 -19.54
CA ASP A 53 -10.31 -31.45 -20.38
C ASP A 53 -10.03 -31.57 -21.90
N SER A 54 -8.76 -31.69 -22.29
CA SER A 54 -8.34 -31.84 -23.70
C SER A 54 -8.46 -33.26 -24.25
N VAL A 55 -8.90 -34.24 -23.44
CA VAL A 55 -9.12 -35.64 -23.86
C VAL A 55 -10.25 -35.75 -24.91
N GLN A 56 -11.01 -34.68 -25.16
CA GLN A 56 -12.09 -34.64 -26.16
C GLN A 56 -11.65 -34.22 -27.58
N MET A 57 -10.37 -33.91 -27.82
CA MET A 57 -9.90 -33.57 -29.17
C MET A 57 -9.80 -34.81 -30.07
N ALA A 58 -10.27 -34.70 -31.32
CA ALA A 58 -10.19 -35.80 -32.27
C ALA A 58 -8.72 -36.04 -32.69
N GLY A 59 -8.17 -37.21 -32.38
CA GLY A 59 -6.75 -37.51 -32.63
C GLY A 59 -6.34 -38.87 -32.09
N TRP A 60 -5.04 -39.13 -32.02
CA TRP A 60 -4.47 -40.24 -31.24
C TRP A 60 -4.46 -39.89 -29.75
N ASP A 61 -4.66 -40.88 -28.86
CA ASP A 61 -4.57 -40.64 -27.41
C ASP A 61 -3.13 -40.32 -26.98
N GLY A 62 -2.15 -40.88 -27.70
CA GLY A 62 -0.76 -40.48 -27.58
C GLY A 62 0.10 -40.71 -28.83
N ILE A 63 1.17 -39.93 -28.95
CA ILE A 63 2.18 -40.00 -30.02
C ILE A 63 3.55 -39.86 -29.38
N VAL A 64 4.45 -40.80 -29.67
CA VAL A 64 5.82 -40.79 -29.16
C VAL A 64 6.79 -40.97 -30.32
N ASP A 65 7.85 -40.17 -30.34
CA ASP A 65 9.02 -40.35 -31.20
C ASP A 65 10.25 -40.52 -30.29
N ALA A 66 10.72 -41.75 -30.18
CA ALA A 66 11.84 -42.13 -29.32
C ALA A 66 12.92 -42.80 -30.19
N PRO A 67 14.00 -42.08 -30.58
CA PRO A 67 15.07 -42.66 -31.41
C PRO A 67 15.65 -43.93 -30.79
N GLU A 68 15.81 -43.95 -29.47
CA GLU A 68 16.14 -45.11 -28.66
C GLU A 68 15.04 -45.34 -27.63
N GLY A 69 14.24 -46.38 -27.84
CA GLY A 69 13.19 -46.82 -26.94
C GLY A 69 13.72 -47.71 -25.81
N ASN A 70 12.80 -48.38 -25.12
CA ASN A 70 13.12 -49.34 -24.06
C ASN A 70 12.14 -50.53 -24.11
N SER A 71 12.08 -51.33 -23.03
CA SER A 71 11.17 -52.49 -22.96
C SER A 71 9.69 -52.13 -23.12
N PHE A 72 9.29 -50.90 -22.76
CA PHE A 72 7.91 -50.42 -22.79
C PHE A 72 7.64 -49.44 -23.95
N VAL A 73 8.63 -48.64 -24.35
CA VAL A 73 8.51 -47.66 -25.42
C VAL A 73 9.21 -48.18 -26.67
N PRO A 74 8.51 -48.34 -27.81
CA PRO A 74 9.13 -48.79 -29.07
C PRO A 74 10.20 -47.82 -29.58
N ASN A 75 11.16 -48.33 -30.35
CA ASN A 75 12.10 -47.50 -31.10
C ASN A 75 11.37 -46.79 -32.25
N GLY A 76 11.71 -45.52 -32.48
CA GLY A 76 11.13 -44.67 -33.51
C GLY A 76 9.72 -44.18 -33.16
N TYR A 77 8.90 -44.05 -34.20
CA TYR A 77 7.56 -43.47 -34.09
C TYR A 77 6.54 -44.49 -33.59
N SER A 78 5.75 -44.13 -32.58
CA SER A 78 4.67 -44.94 -32.03
C SER A 78 3.41 -44.13 -31.73
N VAL A 79 2.25 -44.76 -31.91
CA VAL A 79 0.93 -44.19 -31.68
C VAL A 79 0.15 -45.03 -30.68
N TRP A 80 -0.54 -44.36 -29.77
CA TRP A 80 -1.08 -44.97 -28.55
C TRP A 80 -2.58 -44.77 -28.47
N GLU A 81 -3.29 -45.83 -28.06
CA GLU A 81 -4.73 -45.87 -27.77
C GLU A 81 -4.96 -46.39 -26.36
N LEU A 82 -5.88 -45.76 -25.62
CA LEU A 82 -6.02 -45.95 -24.18
C LEU A 82 -7.41 -46.48 -23.79
N GLY A 83 -7.44 -47.37 -22.80
CA GLY A 83 -8.64 -48.05 -22.35
C GLY A 83 -8.78 -48.14 -20.82
N VAL A 84 -9.96 -47.82 -20.31
CA VAL A 84 -10.35 -48.09 -18.91
C VAL A 84 -11.55 -49.05 -18.79
N LYS A 85 -12.15 -49.42 -19.93
CA LYS A 85 -13.37 -50.22 -20.01
C LYS A 85 -13.11 -51.68 -19.63
N LYS A 86 -14.07 -52.31 -18.94
CA LYS A 86 -14.02 -53.75 -18.60
C LYS A 86 -13.96 -54.65 -19.84
N GLY A 87 -14.62 -54.27 -20.93
CA GLY A 87 -14.59 -54.97 -22.22
C GLY A 87 -13.32 -54.68 -23.02
N VAL A 88 -12.14 -55.04 -22.49
CA VAL A 88 -10.82 -54.67 -23.03
C VAL A 88 -10.69 -55.04 -24.50
N LYS A 89 -10.92 -56.31 -24.86
CA LYS A 89 -10.77 -56.80 -26.25
C LYS A 89 -11.64 -56.01 -27.23
N GLY A 90 -12.91 -55.77 -26.90
CA GLY A 90 -13.83 -55.05 -27.79
C GLY A 90 -13.42 -53.58 -28.00
N LYS A 91 -12.84 -52.94 -26.97
CA LYS A 91 -12.27 -51.59 -27.10
C LYS A 91 -11.00 -51.61 -27.96
N ALA A 92 -10.06 -52.53 -27.68
CA ALA A 92 -8.82 -52.68 -28.42
C ALA A 92 -9.05 -52.96 -29.92
N ASP A 93 -9.95 -53.90 -30.25
CA ASP A 93 -10.33 -54.19 -31.64
C ASP A 93 -10.96 -52.97 -32.30
N GLY A 94 -11.89 -52.30 -31.61
CA GLY A 94 -12.58 -51.12 -32.13
C GLY A 94 -11.63 -49.97 -32.45
N ASP A 95 -10.65 -49.71 -31.58
CA ASP A 95 -9.64 -48.69 -31.81
C ASP A 95 -8.68 -49.11 -32.94
N TYR A 96 -8.16 -50.34 -32.90
CA TYR A 96 -7.27 -50.85 -33.95
C TYR A 96 -7.93 -50.77 -35.34
N ASP A 97 -9.13 -51.31 -35.50
CA ASP A 97 -9.84 -51.34 -36.78
C ASP A 97 -10.18 -49.93 -37.28
N LYS A 98 -10.48 -49.00 -36.36
CA LYS A 98 -10.69 -47.58 -36.70
C LYS A 98 -9.42 -46.96 -37.27
N ARG A 99 -8.25 -47.31 -36.72
CA ARG A 99 -6.95 -46.76 -37.13
C ARG A 99 -6.36 -47.42 -38.36
N VAL A 100 -6.68 -48.70 -38.61
CA VAL A 100 -6.43 -49.34 -39.90
C VAL A 100 -7.19 -48.63 -41.01
N LYS A 101 -8.46 -48.27 -40.78
CA LYS A 101 -9.28 -47.53 -41.77
C LYS A 101 -8.81 -46.10 -41.97
N ASN A 102 -8.29 -45.45 -40.92
CA ASN A 102 -7.79 -44.09 -40.98
C ASN A 102 -6.64 -43.89 -39.98
N ALA A 103 -5.41 -43.91 -40.48
CA ALA A 103 -4.20 -43.77 -39.68
C ALA A 103 -3.94 -42.33 -39.18
N LEU A 104 -4.79 -41.35 -39.51
CA LEU A 104 -4.64 -39.95 -39.14
C LEU A 104 -3.26 -39.36 -39.49
N GLY A 105 -2.77 -39.65 -40.70
CA GLY A 105 -1.56 -39.03 -41.24
C GLY A 105 -0.23 -39.67 -40.82
N VAL A 106 -0.23 -40.78 -40.07
CA VAL A 106 0.98 -41.57 -39.84
C VAL A 106 1.14 -42.65 -40.91
N ILE A 107 2.35 -43.17 -41.11
CA ILE A 107 2.65 -44.26 -42.04
C ILE A 107 2.65 -45.57 -41.24
N PRO A 108 1.61 -46.43 -41.35
CA PRO A 108 1.49 -47.62 -40.49
C PRO A 108 2.69 -48.56 -40.59
N ALA A 109 3.22 -48.77 -41.80
CA ALA A 109 4.36 -49.66 -42.05
C ALA A 109 5.67 -49.23 -41.38
N GLU A 110 5.76 -47.97 -40.92
CA GLU A 110 6.92 -47.41 -40.23
C GLU A 110 6.61 -47.05 -38.75
N THR A 111 5.37 -47.25 -38.31
CA THR A 111 4.88 -46.83 -36.99
C THR A 111 4.48 -48.03 -36.15
N THR A 112 4.81 -48.02 -34.85
CA THR A 112 4.31 -49.02 -33.90
C THR A 112 2.96 -48.60 -33.32
N PHE A 113 1.95 -49.47 -33.40
CA PHE A 113 0.67 -49.27 -32.72
C PHE A 113 0.73 -49.83 -31.30
N VAL A 114 0.34 -49.05 -30.29
CA VAL A 114 0.33 -49.48 -28.90
C VAL A 114 -1.05 -49.30 -28.29
N PHE A 115 -1.59 -50.37 -27.69
CA PHE A 115 -2.83 -50.30 -26.90
C PHE A 115 -2.54 -50.46 -25.41
N VAL A 116 -3.04 -49.55 -24.57
CA VAL A 116 -2.82 -49.61 -23.12
C VAL A 116 -4.14 -49.65 -22.38
N THR A 117 -4.25 -50.53 -21.39
CA THR A 117 -5.41 -50.63 -20.51
C THR A 117 -5.02 -50.67 -19.04
N LEU A 118 -5.78 -49.97 -18.19
CA LEU A 118 -5.67 -50.10 -16.73
C LEU A 118 -6.27 -51.41 -16.18
N ARG A 119 -6.87 -52.24 -17.05
CA ARG A 119 -7.47 -53.53 -16.67
C ARG A 119 -6.52 -54.67 -16.96
N ARG A 120 -6.43 -55.66 -16.07
CA ARG A 120 -5.75 -56.94 -16.35
C ARG A 120 -6.34 -57.63 -17.58
N TRP A 121 -5.49 -58.13 -18.47
CA TRP A 121 -5.91 -58.72 -19.74
C TRP A 121 -5.15 -60.01 -20.07
N THR A 122 -5.65 -61.13 -19.55
CA THR A 122 -5.04 -62.47 -19.72
C THR A 122 -4.90 -62.98 -21.16
N LYS A 123 -5.58 -62.36 -22.14
CA LYS A 123 -5.52 -62.72 -23.57
C LYS A 123 -4.75 -61.71 -24.43
N LYS A 124 -4.05 -60.76 -23.81
CA LYS A 124 -3.27 -59.70 -24.45
C LYS A 124 -2.24 -60.24 -25.46
N ASP A 125 -1.41 -61.20 -25.07
CA ASP A 125 -0.36 -61.77 -25.94
C ASP A 125 -0.94 -62.47 -27.17
N LYS A 126 -2.10 -63.12 -27.02
CA LYS A 126 -2.81 -63.75 -28.14
C LYS A 126 -3.30 -62.68 -29.11
N TRP A 127 -3.90 -61.61 -28.60
CA TRP A 127 -4.38 -60.49 -29.41
C TRP A 127 -3.23 -59.79 -30.14
N GLU A 128 -2.11 -59.55 -29.45
CA GLU A 128 -0.92 -58.94 -30.04
C GLU A 128 -0.37 -59.78 -31.20
N LYS A 129 -0.24 -61.10 -31.01
CA LYS A 129 0.20 -62.02 -32.08
C LYS A 129 -0.76 -62.04 -33.27
N GLU A 130 -2.07 -62.06 -33.01
CA GLU A 130 -3.10 -61.99 -34.06
C GLU A 130 -2.94 -60.70 -34.88
N LYS A 131 -2.85 -59.53 -34.24
CA LYS A 131 -2.73 -58.23 -34.92
C LYS A 131 -1.38 -58.00 -35.61
N LYS A 132 -0.28 -58.53 -35.08
CA LYS A 132 1.02 -58.52 -35.79
C LYS A 132 0.99 -59.34 -37.08
N SER A 133 0.23 -60.43 -37.11
CA SER A 133 0.15 -61.31 -38.29
C SER A 133 -0.52 -60.63 -39.50
N GLU A 134 -1.31 -59.58 -39.26
CA GLU A 134 -1.94 -58.76 -40.31
C GLU A 134 -0.92 -57.89 -41.08
N ARG A 135 0.28 -57.64 -40.51
CA ARG A 135 1.39 -56.87 -41.13
C ARG A 135 1.01 -55.48 -41.65
N ILE A 136 0.05 -54.83 -41.01
CA ILE A 136 -0.39 -53.47 -41.35
C ILE A 136 0.53 -52.42 -40.71
N TRP A 137 0.84 -52.62 -39.43
CA TRP A 137 1.73 -51.75 -38.64
C TRP A 137 3.15 -52.34 -38.60
N ALA A 138 4.17 -51.49 -38.38
CA ALA A 138 5.55 -51.95 -38.20
C ALA A 138 5.69 -52.94 -37.03
N ASP A 139 4.99 -52.65 -35.94
CA ASP A 139 4.82 -53.51 -34.78
C ASP A 139 3.47 -53.19 -34.12
N VAL A 140 2.97 -54.12 -33.29
CA VAL A 140 1.74 -53.93 -32.50
C VAL A 140 2.05 -54.36 -31.07
N ARG A 141 1.82 -53.51 -30.06
CA ARG A 141 2.03 -53.88 -28.66
C ARG A 141 0.77 -53.66 -27.84
N ALA A 142 0.59 -54.46 -26.81
CA ALA A 142 -0.45 -54.21 -25.83
C ALA A 142 0.10 -54.25 -24.40
N TYR A 143 -0.34 -53.30 -23.57
CA TYR A 143 0.00 -53.21 -22.15
C TYR A 143 -1.25 -53.23 -21.28
N ASP A 144 -1.21 -53.98 -20.20
CA ASP A 144 -2.26 -54.08 -19.20
C ASP A 144 -1.79 -53.62 -17.81
N ALA A 145 -2.64 -53.79 -16.80
CA ALA A 145 -2.33 -53.35 -15.44
C ALA A 145 -1.03 -53.97 -14.89
N ASP A 146 -0.73 -55.24 -15.21
CA ASP A 146 0.45 -55.94 -14.71
C ASP A 146 1.73 -55.47 -15.44
N ASP A 147 1.65 -55.02 -16.69
CA ASP A 147 2.79 -54.36 -17.35
C ASP A 147 3.03 -52.94 -16.83
N LEU A 148 1.95 -52.20 -16.54
CA LEU A 148 2.06 -50.85 -15.98
C LEU A 148 2.66 -50.88 -14.58
N GLU A 149 2.33 -51.88 -13.78
CA GLU A 149 2.98 -52.14 -12.50
C GLU A 149 4.50 -52.35 -12.67
N GLN A 150 4.91 -53.25 -13.58
CA GLN A 150 6.32 -53.46 -13.89
C GLN A 150 7.03 -52.21 -14.42
N TRP A 151 6.31 -51.33 -15.12
CA TRP A 151 6.86 -50.06 -15.57
C TRP A 151 7.06 -49.10 -14.40
N LEU A 152 6.10 -49.05 -13.47
CA LEU A 152 6.18 -48.23 -12.25
C LEU A 152 7.36 -48.63 -11.36
N GLU A 153 7.70 -49.93 -11.28
CA GLU A 153 8.89 -50.41 -10.54
C GLU A 153 10.21 -49.77 -11.00
N LYS A 154 10.27 -49.29 -12.25
CA LYS A 154 11.42 -48.56 -12.82
C LYS A 154 11.26 -47.05 -12.78
N ALA A 155 10.06 -46.53 -12.49
CA ALA A 155 9.73 -45.12 -12.58
C ALA A 155 9.36 -44.57 -11.19
N HIS A 156 10.28 -44.66 -10.23
CA HIS A 156 10.00 -44.41 -8.81
C HIS A 156 9.36 -43.04 -8.53
N GLY A 157 9.78 -41.97 -9.20
CA GLY A 157 9.16 -40.64 -9.04
C GLY A 157 7.69 -40.62 -9.51
N VAL A 158 7.38 -41.34 -10.58
CA VAL A 158 6.02 -41.52 -11.10
C VAL A 158 5.20 -42.43 -10.18
N HIS A 159 5.83 -43.46 -9.61
CA HIS A 159 5.19 -44.38 -8.67
C HIS A 159 4.77 -43.68 -7.38
N ALA A 160 5.64 -42.83 -6.81
CA ALA A 160 5.32 -42.01 -5.64
C ALA A 160 4.18 -41.02 -5.94
N TRP A 161 4.24 -40.34 -7.09
CA TRP A 161 3.18 -39.43 -7.55
C TRP A 161 1.84 -40.14 -7.71
N LEU A 162 1.83 -41.31 -8.35
CA LEU A 162 0.61 -42.08 -8.57
C LEU A 162 0.04 -42.60 -7.25
N ALA A 163 0.89 -43.05 -6.33
CA ALA A 163 0.47 -43.46 -5.00
C ALA A 163 -0.29 -42.32 -4.29
N ARG A 164 0.26 -41.10 -4.33
CA ARG A 164 -0.40 -39.93 -3.74
C ARG A 164 -1.73 -39.58 -4.43
N LEU A 165 -1.77 -39.62 -5.76
CA LEU A 165 -3.01 -39.43 -6.53
C LEU A 165 -4.10 -40.44 -6.16
N MET A 166 -3.70 -41.65 -5.79
CA MET A 166 -4.60 -42.74 -5.40
C MET A 166 -4.97 -42.74 -3.90
N GLY A 167 -4.49 -41.75 -3.13
CA GLY A 167 -4.75 -41.66 -1.70
C GLY A 167 -3.91 -42.63 -0.88
N LYS A 168 -2.66 -42.85 -1.29
CA LYS A 168 -1.65 -43.57 -0.50
C LYS A 168 -0.52 -42.60 -0.13
N TRP A 169 0.13 -42.86 1.00
CA TRP A 169 1.21 -42.04 1.54
C TRP A 169 2.45 -42.92 1.71
N PRO A 170 3.35 -42.96 0.72
CA PRO A 170 4.63 -43.64 0.87
C PRO A 170 5.42 -43.06 2.06
N GLU A 171 5.89 -43.92 2.98
CA GLU A 171 6.67 -43.47 4.14
C GLU A 171 8.14 -43.22 3.77
N GLU A 172 8.62 -43.85 2.71
CA GLU A 172 10.03 -43.86 2.33
C GLU A 172 10.44 -42.67 1.46
N ALA A 173 9.48 -42.11 0.72
CA ALA A 173 9.73 -41.09 -0.29
C ALA A 173 8.50 -40.24 -0.61
N GLN A 174 8.72 -39.06 -1.19
CA GLN A 174 7.68 -38.17 -1.69
C GLN A 174 8.11 -37.63 -3.07
N ASP A 175 7.18 -37.51 -4.02
CA ASP A 175 7.46 -36.83 -5.27
C ASP A 175 7.42 -35.30 -5.08
N ILE A 176 8.20 -34.57 -5.88
CA ILE A 176 8.34 -33.12 -5.75
C ILE A 176 7.05 -32.35 -6.08
N SER A 177 6.14 -32.90 -6.92
CA SER A 177 4.86 -32.23 -7.22
C SER A 177 3.95 -32.27 -6.00
N SER A 178 3.84 -33.42 -5.34
CA SER A 178 3.06 -33.54 -4.10
C SER A 178 3.64 -32.70 -2.97
N PHE A 179 4.97 -32.61 -2.85
CA PHE A 179 5.61 -31.70 -1.90
C PHE A 179 5.23 -30.24 -2.17
N TRP A 180 5.27 -29.79 -3.42
CA TRP A 180 4.90 -28.42 -3.78
C TRP A 180 3.41 -28.14 -3.54
N ASP A 181 2.54 -29.11 -3.83
CA ASP A 181 1.11 -29.02 -3.56
C ASP A 181 0.83 -28.92 -2.05
N ASP A 182 1.51 -29.70 -1.21
CA ASP A 182 1.41 -29.56 0.24
C ASP A 182 1.95 -28.19 0.69
N TRP A 183 3.15 -27.80 0.22
CA TRP A 183 3.81 -26.53 0.56
C TRP A 183 2.93 -25.30 0.31
N LYS A 184 2.34 -25.21 -0.89
CA LYS A 184 1.54 -24.05 -1.30
C LYS A 184 0.18 -23.99 -0.62
N ASN A 185 -0.41 -25.14 -0.29
CA ASN A 185 -1.76 -25.23 0.29
C ASN A 185 -1.78 -25.14 1.82
N TYR A 186 -0.61 -25.12 2.47
CA TYR A 186 -0.51 -24.83 3.90
C TYR A 186 -0.79 -23.36 4.27
N THR A 187 -0.95 -22.47 3.28
CA THR A 187 -1.25 -21.05 3.50
C THR A 187 -2.56 -20.62 2.84
N SER A 188 -3.15 -19.54 3.36
CA SER A 188 -4.29 -18.86 2.77
C SER A 188 -4.02 -17.35 2.68
N PRO A 189 -3.94 -16.77 1.46
CA PRO A 189 -4.00 -17.42 0.16
C PRO A 189 -2.86 -18.43 -0.09
N ALA A 190 -3.05 -19.33 -1.06
CA ALA A 190 -2.03 -20.32 -1.42
C ALA A 190 -0.77 -19.64 -1.98
N MET A 191 0.42 -20.05 -1.54
CA MET A 191 1.68 -19.47 -2.03
C MET A 191 1.88 -19.72 -3.52
N ASN A 192 2.40 -18.73 -4.24
CA ASN A 192 2.80 -18.88 -5.63
C ASN A 192 4.31 -19.17 -5.76
N THR A 193 4.74 -19.61 -6.95
CA THR A 193 6.17 -19.85 -7.22
C THR A 193 6.99 -18.58 -7.17
N GLN A 194 6.42 -17.42 -7.51
CA GLN A 194 7.15 -16.15 -7.64
C GLN A 194 7.74 -15.68 -6.31
N LEU A 195 7.09 -15.95 -5.17
CA LEU A 195 7.65 -15.69 -3.85
C LEU A 195 9.02 -16.36 -3.62
N HIS A 196 9.26 -17.49 -4.27
CA HIS A 196 10.51 -18.23 -4.15
C HIS A 196 11.57 -17.83 -5.17
N LEU A 197 11.17 -17.29 -6.33
CA LEU A 197 12.05 -17.07 -7.48
C LEU A 197 12.43 -15.61 -7.69
N ALA A 198 11.59 -14.68 -7.26
CA ALA A 198 11.74 -13.26 -7.55
C ALA A 198 13.05 -12.68 -7.00
N GLY A 199 13.86 -12.07 -7.88
CA GLY A 199 15.16 -11.51 -7.53
C GLY A 199 16.25 -12.56 -7.29
N ARG A 200 16.05 -13.80 -7.77
CA ARG A 200 16.98 -14.93 -7.68
C ARG A 200 17.26 -15.53 -9.07
N GLU A 201 17.26 -14.70 -10.10
CA GLU A 201 17.36 -15.14 -11.50
C GLU A 201 18.66 -15.92 -11.79
N GLU A 202 19.76 -15.53 -11.16
CA GLU A 202 21.05 -16.23 -11.26
C GLU A 202 20.99 -17.62 -10.60
N GLU A 203 20.38 -17.75 -9.43
CA GLU A 203 20.19 -19.04 -8.78
C GLU A 203 19.27 -19.96 -9.58
N VAL A 204 18.23 -19.40 -10.21
CA VAL A 204 17.34 -20.14 -11.13
C VAL A 204 18.12 -20.66 -12.34
N GLU A 205 18.93 -19.81 -12.97
CA GLU A 205 19.78 -20.19 -14.11
C GLU A 205 20.79 -21.28 -13.73
N ASN A 206 21.40 -21.19 -12.54
CA ASN A 206 22.31 -22.22 -12.03
C ASN A 206 21.63 -23.59 -11.84
N VAL A 207 20.38 -23.60 -11.36
CA VAL A 207 19.60 -24.85 -11.26
C VAL A 207 19.29 -25.41 -12.65
N HIS A 208 18.93 -24.57 -13.62
CA HIS A 208 18.71 -25.01 -15.01
C HIS A 208 19.98 -25.63 -15.61
N ASN A 209 21.12 -24.95 -15.49
CA ASN A 209 22.41 -25.42 -15.99
C ASN A 209 22.81 -26.74 -15.33
N TRP A 210 22.60 -26.88 -14.02
CA TRP A 210 22.86 -28.11 -13.29
C TRP A 210 21.98 -29.28 -13.76
N LEU A 211 20.69 -29.05 -14.02
CA LEU A 211 19.75 -30.06 -14.52
C LEU A 211 20.00 -30.47 -15.98
N GLN A 212 20.67 -29.63 -16.76
CA GLN A 212 21.03 -29.93 -18.16
C GLN A 212 22.42 -30.54 -18.30
N GLY A 213 23.30 -30.35 -17.30
CA GLY A 213 24.65 -30.89 -17.27
C GLY A 213 24.71 -32.36 -16.89
N GLU A 214 25.94 -32.85 -16.66
CA GLU A 214 26.16 -34.21 -16.15
C GLU A 214 25.66 -34.38 -14.71
N ALA A 215 25.28 -35.62 -14.38
CA ALA A 215 24.87 -36.02 -13.03
C ALA A 215 25.92 -35.58 -12.00
N SER A 216 25.48 -34.75 -11.07
CA SER A 216 26.37 -34.09 -10.12
C SER A 216 25.61 -33.63 -8.88
N LYS A 217 26.36 -33.24 -7.85
CA LYS A 217 25.81 -32.70 -6.61
C LYS A 217 25.62 -31.19 -6.72
N LEU A 218 24.44 -30.70 -6.35
CA LEU A 218 24.16 -29.30 -6.06
C LEU A 218 23.78 -29.14 -4.59
N THR A 219 24.37 -28.15 -3.91
CA THR A 219 23.96 -27.77 -2.54
C THR A 219 23.21 -26.45 -2.60
N ILE A 220 22.03 -26.38 -2.01
CA ILE A 220 21.26 -25.14 -1.88
C ILE A 220 21.07 -24.86 -0.39
N GLN A 221 21.58 -23.72 0.05
CA GLN A 221 21.36 -23.20 1.39
C GLN A 221 20.24 -22.17 1.38
N ALA A 222 19.20 -22.40 2.18
CA ALA A 222 18.13 -21.43 2.45
C ALA A 222 18.06 -21.15 3.96
N ASP A 223 17.00 -20.50 4.47
CA ASP A 223 16.83 -20.43 5.93
C ASP A 223 16.67 -21.85 6.49
N THR A 224 15.73 -22.61 5.91
CA THR A 224 15.47 -24.01 6.26
C THR A 224 15.72 -24.94 5.06
N PRO A 225 16.06 -26.21 5.30
CA PRO A 225 16.16 -27.21 4.22
C PRO A 225 14.88 -27.29 3.38
N GLU A 226 13.71 -27.20 3.99
CA GLU A 226 12.42 -27.27 3.30
C GLU A 226 12.20 -26.05 2.38
N GLU A 227 12.67 -24.86 2.75
CA GLU A 227 12.65 -23.69 1.86
C GLU A 227 13.52 -23.93 0.61
N ALA A 228 14.67 -24.59 0.75
CA ALA A 228 15.53 -24.93 -0.38
C ALA A 228 14.85 -25.94 -1.33
N ILE A 229 14.12 -26.92 -0.80
CA ILE A 229 13.31 -27.85 -1.60
C ILE A 229 12.17 -27.09 -2.30
N ALA A 230 11.49 -26.18 -1.61
CA ALA A 230 10.41 -25.36 -2.18
C ALA A 230 10.90 -24.43 -3.29
N PHE A 231 12.09 -23.84 -3.14
CA PHE A 231 12.75 -23.09 -4.21
C PHE A 231 13.01 -23.97 -5.43
N PHE A 232 13.61 -25.15 -5.24
CA PHE A 232 13.88 -26.08 -6.33
C PHE A 232 12.59 -26.55 -7.04
N ALA A 233 11.54 -26.85 -6.28
CA ALA A 233 10.23 -27.19 -6.83
C ALA A 233 9.66 -26.04 -7.68
N ALA A 234 9.74 -24.80 -7.17
CA ALA A 234 9.28 -23.61 -7.89
C ALA A 234 10.04 -23.42 -9.23
N VAL A 235 11.35 -23.68 -9.26
CA VAL A 235 12.16 -23.63 -10.49
C VAL A 235 11.64 -24.63 -11.52
N ILE A 236 11.42 -25.88 -11.12
CA ILE A 236 10.91 -26.91 -12.04
C ILE A 236 9.51 -26.54 -12.55
N HIS A 237 8.63 -26.06 -11.68
CA HIS A 237 7.25 -25.71 -12.05
C HIS A 237 7.14 -24.54 -13.04
N GLN A 238 8.14 -23.65 -13.09
CA GLN A 238 8.19 -22.55 -14.07
C GLN A 238 8.81 -22.94 -15.43
N MET A 239 9.35 -24.16 -15.57
CA MET A 239 9.87 -24.63 -16.86
C MET A 239 8.74 -24.93 -17.86
N PRO A 240 9.03 -24.89 -19.18
CA PRO A 240 8.10 -25.37 -20.22
C PRO A 240 7.60 -26.80 -19.93
N GLU A 241 6.34 -27.10 -20.26
CA GLU A 241 5.67 -28.35 -19.85
C GLU A 241 6.46 -29.62 -20.22
N ALA A 242 7.04 -29.68 -21.42
CA ALA A 242 7.83 -30.84 -21.83
C ALA A 242 9.07 -31.07 -20.97
N GLN A 243 9.70 -29.99 -20.48
CA GLN A 243 10.88 -30.06 -19.61
C GLN A 243 10.47 -30.32 -18.15
N ASN A 244 9.42 -29.64 -17.66
CA ASN A 244 9.00 -29.82 -16.28
C ASN A 244 8.54 -31.26 -16.02
N VAL A 245 7.77 -31.88 -16.93
CA VAL A 245 7.30 -33.26 -16.75
C VAL A 245 8.48 -34.23 -16.69
N ASN A 246 9.54 -34.00 -17.47
CA ASN A 246 10.76 -34.81 -17.43
C ASN A 246 11.39 -34.83 -16.03
N TYR A 247 11.67 -33.65 -15.48
CA TYR A 247 12.30 -33.54 -14.17
C TYR A 247 11.37 -33.98 -13.04
N LEU A 248 10.10 -33.57 -13.06
CA LEU A 248 9.10 -33.99 -12.06
C LEU A 248 8.93 -35.52 -11.99
N SER A 249 9.08 -36.22 -13.11
CA SER A 249 8.92 -37.68 -13.16
C SER A 249 10.12 -38.45 -12.57
N ARG A 250 11.24 -37.77 -12.34
CA ARG A 250 12.50 -38.34 -11.86
C ARG A 250 12.93 -37.80 -10.48
N CYS A 251 12.25 -36.78 -9.97
CA CYS A 251 12.54 -36.18 -8.66
C CYS A 251 11.92 -36.99 -7.52
N ILE A 252 12.74 -37.31 -6.52
CA ILE A 252 12.33 -38.02 -5.31
C ILE A 252 12.93 -37.36 -4.08
N ILE A 253 12.07 -36.98 -3.16
CA ILE A 253 12.43 -36.58 -1.81
C ILE A 253 12.44 -37.83 -0.94
N VAL A 254 13.59 -38.16 -0.37
CA VAL A 254 13.82 -39.40 0.38
C VAL A 254 13.81 -39.12 1.88
N GLN A 255 13.04 -39.88 2.64
CA GLN A 255 12.72 -39.55 4.03
C GLN A 255 13.76 -40.03 5.06
N ASN A 256 14.59 -41.01 4.72
CA ASN A 256 15.59 -41.56 5.65
C ASN A 256 16.78 -42.23 4.93
N GLU A 257 17.86 -42.50 5.68
CA GLU A 257 19.11 -43.09 5.18
C GLU A 257 18.93 -44.51 4.62
N SER A 258 18.01 -45.33 5.14
CA SER A 258 17.75 -46.67 4.58
C SER A 258 17.13 -46.61 3.18
N SER A 259 16.11 -45.77 3.02
CA SER A 259 15.47 -45.50 1.72
C SER A 259 16.44 -44.82 0.76
N TRP A 260 17.34 -43.96 1.27
CA TRP A 260 18.38 -43.34 0.46
C TRP A 260 19.29 -44.38 -0.20
N ARG A 261 19.76 -45.38 0.55
CA ARG A 261 20.59 -46.45 -0.01
C ARG A 261 19.88 -47.25 -1.09
N TYR A 262 18.58 -47.48 -0.94
CA TYR A 262 17.77 -48.12 -1.98
C TYR A 262 17.78 -47.27 -3.27
N PHE A 263 17.32 -46.02 -3.21
CA PHE A 263 17.24 -45.18 -4.41
C PHE A 263 18.61 -44.89 -5.02
N ALA A 264 19.64 -44.69 -4.19
CA ALA A 264 21.01 -44.45 -4.63
C ALA A 264 21.68 -45.65 -5.30
N SER A 265 21.08 -46.85 -5.23
CA SER A 265 21.59 -48.06 -5.89
C SER A 265 20.74 -48.49 -7.09
N THR A 266 19.76 -47.67 -7.48
CA THR A 266 18.97 -47.86 -8.69
C THR A 266 19.80 -47.54 -9.94
N GLN A 267 19.44 -48.10 -11.10
CA GLN A 267 20.17 -47.85 -12.35
C GLN A 267 19.61 -46.63 -13.09
N GLU A 268 18.40 -46.21 -12.72
CA GLU A 268 17.68 -45.11 -13.30
C GLU A 268 18.29 -43.78 -12.89
N SER A 269 18.39 -42.83 -13.83
CA SER A 269 18.96 -41.53 -13.53
C SER A 269 17.94 -40.67 -12.75
N LEU A 270 17.98 -40.72 -11.43
CA LEU A 270 17.08 -39.97 -10.56
C LEU A 270 17.62 -38.57 -10.19
N ILE A 271 16.72 -37.72 -9.71
CA ILE A 271 17.06 -36.50 -8.97
C ILE A 271 16.70 -36.76 -7.51
N LEU A 272 17.72 -36.97 -6.67
CA LEU A 272 17.55 -37.36 -5.27
C LEU A 272 17.72 -36.17 -4.34
N ILE A 273 16.77 -36.03 -3.40
CA ILE A 273 16.71 -34.94 -2.43
C ILE A 273 16.51 -35.55 -1.04
N PRO A 274 17.43 -35.43 -0.07
CA PRO A 274 17.20 -35.92 1.29
C PRO A 274 16.28 -34.94 2.05
N ALA A 275 15.26 -35.48 2.74
CA ALA A 275 14.45 -34.78 3.74
C ALA A 275 14.88 -35.10 5.18
N PHE A 276 16.06 -35.69 5.34
CA PHE A 276 16.70 -35.97 6.63
C PHE A 276 18.04 -35.23 6.68
N GLU A 277 18.88 -35.56 7.67
CA GLU A 277 20.28 -35.11 7.71
C GLU A 277 21.06 -35.47 6.42
N GLN A 278 22.37 -35.24 6.41
CA GLN A 278 23.16 -35.49 5.21
C GLN A 278 23.34 -37.00 4.93
N PRO A 279 23.09 -37.43 3.68
CA PRO A 279 23.33 -38.81 3.29
C PRO A 279 24.82 -39.15 3.32
N LYS A 280 25.14 -40.38 3.75
CA LYS A 280 26.54 -40.83 3.87
C LYS A 280 27.19 -41.23 2.55
N PHE A 281 26.37 -41.58 1.56
CA PHE A 281 26.82 -42.04 0.25
C PHE A 281 26.16 -41.20 -0.86
N LEU A 282 26.97 -40.74 -1.81
CA LEU A 282 26.54 -39.91 -2.94
C LEU A 282 26.93 -40.62 -4.25
N PRO A 283 26.00 -41.32 -4.92
CA PRO A 283 26.26 -41.93 -6.23
C PRO A 283 26.53 -40.86 -7.30
N LYS A 284 27.32 -41.21 -8.32
CA LYS A 284 27.71 -40.27 -9.39
C LYS A 284 26.71 -40.26 -10.56
N GLU A 285 25.85 -41.27 -10.62
CA GLU A 285 24.92 -41.56 -11.70
C GLU A 285 23.61 -40.77 -11.58
N HIS A 286 23.41 -40.09 -10.45
CA HIS A 286 22.22 -39.31 -10.14
C HIS A 286 22.54 -37.83 -9.94
N HIS A 287 21.57 -36.98 -10.26
CA HIS A 287 21.60 -35.61 -9.77
C HIS A 287 21.21 -35.62 -8.29
N ILE A 288 22.06 -35.03 -7.45
CA ILE A 288 21.81 -34.98 -6.01
C ILE A 288 21.68 -33.54 -5.56
N LEU A 289 20.48 -33.15 -5.12
CA LEU A 289 20.26 -31.87 -4.48
C LEU A 289 20.39 -32.06 -2.96
N ILE A 290 21.32 -31.36 -2.33
CA ILE A 290 21.48 -31.32 -0.88
C ILE A 290 20.90 -29.99 -0.35
N PRO A 291 19.67 -30.00 0.20
CA PRO A 291 19.10 -28.83 0.87
C PRO A 291 19.73 -28.68 2.26
N ILE A 292 20.17 -27.47 2.61
CA ILE A 292 20.70 -27.16 3.95
C ILE A 292 20.11 -25.87 4.50
N GLY A 293 19.99 -25.78 5.82
CA GLY A 293 19.61 -24.56 6.52
C GLY A 293 20.81 -23.66 6.83
N ARG A 294 20.54 -22.53 7.50
CA ARG A 294 21.58 -21.58 7.97
C ARG A 294 22.35 -22.05 9.20
N ASP A 295 21.84 -23.06 9.89
CA ASP A 295 22.53 -23.76 10.97
C ASP A 295 23.82 -24.43 10.51
N ILE A 296 23.86 -24.83 9.24
CA ILE A 296 25.05 -25.39 8.60
C ILE A 296 25.93 -24.25 8.07
N SER A 297 27.26 -24.40 8.24
CA SER A 297 28.24 -23.44 7.71
C SER A 297 28.04 -23.21 6.22
N ARG A 298 28.18 -21.95 5.79
CA ARG A 298 28.02 -21.54 4.39
C ARG A 298 28.80 -22.49 3.46
N PRO A 299 28.15 -23.09 2.45
CA PRO A 299 28.81 -24.04 1.58
C PRO A 299 29.91 -23.34 0.75
N LYS A 300 31.06 -23.99 0.61
CA LYS A 300 32.16 -23.51 -0.25
C LYS A 300 31.80 -23.55 -1.74
N ALA A 301 30.95 -24.49 -2.12
CA ALA A 301 30.42 -24.68 -3.45
C ALA A 301 28.93 -25.00 -3.36
N GLY A 302 28.09 -24.24 -4.05
CA GLY A 302 26.63 -24.33 -3.98
C GLY A 302 25.98 -22.94 -4.05
N LEU A 303 24.65 -22.94 -3.96
CA LEU A 303 23.83 -21.73 -3.98
C LEU A 303 23.45 -21.35 -2.54
N VAL A 304 23.47 -20.04 -2.24
CA VAL A 304 23.03 -19.52 -0.95
C VAL A 304 21.92 -18.51 -1.23
N LEU A 305 20.69 -18.89 -0.92
CA LEU A 305 19.52 -18.09 -1.26
C LEU A 305 19.48 -16.83 -0.41
N SER A 306 19.45 -15.69 -1.10
CA SER A 306 19.29 -14.38 -0.49
C SER A 306 17.81 -14.09 -0.19
N ARG A 307 17.55 -13.06 0.63
CA ARG A 307 16.18 -12.56 0.84
C ARG A 307 15.65 -11.99 -0.48
N PRO A 308 14.41 -12.31 -0.89
CA PRO A 308 13.82 -11.72 -2.09
C PRO A 308 13.86 -10.18 -2.08
N ASN A 309 13.94 -9.57 -3.25
CA ASN A 309 13.82 -8.11 -3.39
C ASN A 309 12.46 -7.64 -2.86
N LYS A 310 12.41 -6.48 -2.18
CA LYS A 310 11.18 -5.92 -1.62
C LYS A 310 10.11 -5.67 -2.69
N THR A 311 10.49 -5.13 -3.85
CA THR A 311 9.52 -4.78 -4.91
C THR A 311 8.86 -6.01 -5.48
N ASP A 312 9.67 -7.00 -5.87
CA ASP A 312 9.15 -8.20 -6.53
C ASP A 312 8.41 -9.10 -5.53
N PHE A 313 8.86 -9.16 -4.27
CA PHE A 313 8.14 -9.84 -3.19
C PHE A 313 6.77 -9.21 -2.92
N ARG A 314 6.67 -7.87 -2.98
CA ARG A 314 5.38 -7.17 -2.86
C ARG A 314 4.45 -7.54 -4.00
N GLN A 315 4.94 -7.52 -5.23
CA GLN A 315 4.13 -7.91 -6.39
C GLN A 315 3.67 -9.37 -6.28
N ALA A 316 4.55 -10.28 -5.89
CA ALA A 316 4.21 -11.68 -5.70
C ALA A 316 3.13 -11.91 -4.62
N LEU A 317 3.12 -11.10 -3.54
CA LEU A 317 2.03 -11.11 -2.54
C LEU A 317 0.71 -10.58 -3.11
N VAL A 318 0.75 -9.50 -3.89
CA VAL A 318 -0.44 -8.94 -4.55
C VAL A 318 -1.03 -9.94 -5.56
N ASP A 319 -0.18 -10.64 -6.31
CA ASP A 319 -0.58 -11.67 -7.28
C ASP A 319 -1.22 -12.90 -6.60
N MET A 320 -1.03 -13.08 -5.28
CA MET A 320 -1.76 -14.07 -4.48
C MET A 320 -3.20 -13.62 -4.14
N GLY A 321 -3.60 -12.40 -4.52
CA GLY A 321 -4.90 -11.82 -4.22
C GLY A 321 -4.94 -10.97 -2.95
N LEU A 322 -3.79 -10.59 -2.37
CA LEU A 322 -3.71 -9.70 -1.21
C LEU A 322 -3.80 -8.23 -1.62
N SER A 323 -4.40 -7.40 -0.75
CA SER A 323 -4.36 -5.95 -0.93
C SER A 323 -2.93 -5.42 -0.80
N GLU A 324 -2.66 -4.28 -1.44
CA GLU A 324 -1.36 -3.59 -1.35
C GLU A 324 -0.94 -3.29 0.09
N GLU A 325 -1.89 -2.85 0.92
CA GLU A 325 -1.64 -2.54 2.33
C GLU A 325 -1.31 -3.79 3.14
N ARG A 326 -2.08 -4.88 2.95
CA ARG A 326 -1.80 -6.16 3.60
C ARG A 326 -0.46 -6.75 3.17
N ALA A 327 -0.10 -6.63 1.90
CA ALA A 327 1.22 -7.03 1.40
C ALA A 327 2.34 -6.23 2.07
N ASP A 328 2.20 -4.90 2.20
CA ASP A 328 3.19 -4.06 2.87
C ASP A 328 3.33 -4.38 4.37
N ASN A 329 2.23 -4.70 5.05
CA ASN A 329 2.25 -5.14 6.45
C ASN A 329 2.94 -6.50 6.61
N LEU A 330 2.60 -7.49 5.76
CA LEU A 330 3.26 -8.79 5.77
C LEU A 330 4.76 -8.68 5.45
N ILE A 331 5.19 -7.76 4.57
CA ILE A 331 6.61 -7.49 4.31
C ILE A 331 7.32 -6.98 5.56
N LYS A 332 6.70 -6.02 6.28
CA LYS A 332 7.25 -5.47 7.52
C LYS A 332 7.36 -6.56 8.60
N ASN A 333 6.29 -7.34 8.78
CA ASN A 333 6.18 -8.32 9.87
C ASN A 333 6.98 -9.59 9.60
N SER A 334 7.07 -10.04 8.35
CA SER A 334 7.92 -11.19 7.97
C SER A 334 9.39 -10.84 7.77
N LYS A 335 9.71 -9.54 7.55
CA LYS A 335 11.02 -9.08 7.05
C LYS A 335 11.48 -9.85 5.80
N ARG A 336 10.53 -10.28 4.94
CA ARG A 336 10.75 -11.12 3.75
C ARG A 336 11.34 -12.50 4.07
N ASN A 337 11.12 -12.99 5.28
CA ASN A 337 11.39 -14.38 5.65
C ASN A 337 10.21 -15.25 5.25
N LEU A 338 10.43 -16.22 4.35
CA LEU A 338 9.37 -17.08 3.82
C LEU A 338 8.78 -18.00 4.89
N ASN A 339 9.57 -18.50 5.84
CA ASN A 339 9.06 -19.34 6.93
C ASN A 339 8.19 -18.53 7.90
N VAL A 340 8.61 -17.30 8.23
CA VAL A 340 7.79 -16.38 9.03
C VAL A 340 6.51 -16.00 8.27
N LEU A 341 6.62 -15.65 6.98
CA LEU A 341 5.45 -15.36 6.14
C LEU A 341 4.47 -16.52 6.18
N ARG A 342 4.95 -17.75 5.95
CA ARG A 342 4.12 -18.96 5.97
C ARG A 342 3.34 -19.11 7.28
N ARG A 343 3.95 -18.84 8.43
CA ARG A 343 3.25 -18.87 9.72
C ARG A 343 2.22 -17.76 9.87
N LEU A 344 2.53 -16.54 9.40
CA LEU A 344 1.60 -15.41 9.44
C LEU A 344 0.35 -15.60 8.56
N ILE A 345 0.44 -16.42 7.50
CA ILE A 345 -0.69 -16.73 6.60
C ILE A 345 -1.07 -18.22 6.60
N ALA A 346 -0.70 -18.97 7.65
CA ALA A 346 -0.93 -20.41 7.74
C ALA A 346 -2.42 -20.75 7.87
N VAL A 347 -2.86 -21.82 7.20
CA VAL A 347 -4.20 -22.42 7.40
C VAL A 347 -4.28 -23.15 8.74
N ALA A 348 -3.20 -23.84 9.13
CA ALA A 348 -3.08 -24.57 10.39
C ALA A 348 -1.77 -24.19 11.08
N PRO A 349 -1.72 -23.05 11.79
CA PRO A 349 -0.50 -22.52 12.42
C PRO A 349 0.20 -23.51 13.36
N GLU A 350 -0.57 -24.38 14.04
CA GLU A 350 -0.08 -25.37 15.00
C GLU A 350 0.90 -26.38 14.39
N ILE A 351 0.73 -26.72 13.11
CA ILE A 351 1.59 -27.67 12.37
C ILE A 351 2.95 -27.05 12.04
N HIS A 352 3.05 -25.72 12.06
CA HIS A 352 4.26 -24.97 11.73
C HIS A 352 5.00 -24.45 12.96
N THR A 353 4.74 -25.02 14.14
CA THR A 353 5.40 -24.62 15.39
C THR A 353 6.90 -24.95 15.35
N PRO A 354 7.79 -23.96 15.35
CA PRO A 354 9.24 -24.19 15.30
C PRO A 354 9.79 -24.66 16.66
N ASP A 355 10.98 -25.25 16.66
CA ASP A 355 11.59 -25.84 17.86
C ASP A 355 11.72 -24.87 19.04
N TRP A 356 12.02 -23.60 18.76
CA TRP A 356 12.16 -22.56 19.76
C TRP A 356 10.84 -22.17 20.44
N ALA A 357 9.70 -22.49 19.82
CA ALA A 357 8.35 -22.24 20.35
C ALA A 357 7.76 -23.45 21.07
N LYS A 358 8.44 -24.60 21.09
CA LYS A 358 8.03 -25.78 21.87
C LYS A 358 8.15 -25.54 23.37
N SER A 359 7.34 -26.23 24.16
CA SER A 359 7.22 -26.02 25.62
C SER A 359 8.54 -26.13 26.38
N GLU A 360 9.44 -27.02 25.98
CA GLU A 360 10.77 -27.17 26.60
C GLU A 360 11.71 -25.98 26.38
N ASN A 361 11.45 -25.15 25.36
CA ASN A 361 12.35 -24.08 24.89
C ASN A 361 11.75 -22.68 25.08
N ALA A 362 10.44 -22.53 24.89
CA ALA A 362 9.77 -21.24 24.76
C ALA A 362 10.03 -20.26 25.92
N ARG A 363 10.14 -20.78 27.15
CA ARG A 363 10.31 -19.96 28.35
C ARG A 363 11.58 -19.11 28.32
N SER A 364 12.67 -19.60 27.71
CA SER A 364 13.94 -18.85 27.64
C SER A 364 13.87 -17.64 26.70
N LEU A 365 12.83 -17.53 25.88
CA LEU A 365 12.64 -16.46 24.90
C LEU A 365 11.64 -15.39 25.35
N ILE A 366 10.96 -15.55 26.49
CA ILE A 366 9.97 -14.57 26.97
C ILE A 366 10.60 -13.20 27.25
N THR A 367 11.81 -13.15 27.80
CA THR A 367 12.55 -11.89 27.95
C THR A 367 12.77 -11.20 26.61
N VAL A 368 13.15 -11.96 25.59
CA VAL A 368 13.38 -11.43 24.24
C VAL A 368 12.06 -11.02 23.60
N LEU A 369 10.97 -11.74 23.85
CA LEU A 369 9.64 -11.38 23.40
C LEU A 369 9.21 -10.01 23.94
N LEU A 370 9.39 -9.80 25.26
CA LEU A 370 8.94 -8.58 25.95
C LEU A 370 9.79 -7.36 25.63
N ALA A 371 11.12 -7.51 25.57
CA ALA A 371 12.01 -6.42 25.17
C ALA A 371 11.97 -6.17 23.65
N GLY A 372 11.98 -7.26 22.89
CA GLY A 372 11.96 -7.36 21.44
C GLY A 372 13.18 -6.85 20.67
N ALA A 373 13.88 -5.82 21.15
CA ALA A 373 15.22 -5.44 20.66
C ALA A 373 16.01 -4.67 21.73
N TRP A 374 17.33 -4.77 21.73
CA TRP A 374 18.22 -3.98 22.60
C TRP A 374 19.64 -3.91 22.04
N ASP A 375 20.44 -2.96 22.52
CA ASP A 375 21.84 -2.78 22.14
C ASP A 375 22.74 -3.21 23.31
N GLU A 376 23.50 -4.29 23.14
CA GLU A 376 24.40 -4.78 24.19
C GLU A 376 25.61 -3.88 24.43
N SER A 377 25.84 -2.85 23.62
CA SER A 377 26.87 -1.84 23.93
C SER A 377 26.42 -0.87 25.04
N LYS A 378 25.11 -0.84 25.36
CA LYS A 378 24.53 -0.01 26.41
C LYS A 378 24.35 -0.83 27.69
N GLU A 379 25.04 -0.44 28.76
CA GLU A 379 24.90 -1.12 30.06
C GLU A 379 23.47 -1.04 30.60
N GLY A 380 22.78 0.09 30.40
CA GLY A 380 21.36 0.22 30.80
C GLY A 380 20.46 -0.80 30.11
N ASP A 381 20.75 -1.19 28.87
CA ASP A 381 19.98 -2.23 28.18
C ASP A 381 20.27 -3.62 28.78
N LYS A 382 21.54 -3.94 29.08
CA LYS A 382 21.90 -5.21 29.73
C LYS A 382 21.23 -5.37 31.09
N GLU A 383 21.20 -4.29 31.87
CA GLU A 383 20.54 -4.25 33.18
C GLU A 383 19.05 -4.54 33.05
N VAL A 384 18.36 -3.91 32.10
CA VAL A 384 16.94 -4.15 31.84
C VAL A 384 16.69 -5.61 31.41
N ILE A 385 17.51 -6.16 30.52
CA ILE A 385 17.38 -7.55 30.08
C ILE A 385 17.62 -8.53 31.24
N ALA A 386 18.62 -8.27 32.09
CA ALA A 386 18.88 -9.09 33.29
C ALA A 386 17.71 -9.03 34.29
N GLN A 387 17.10 -7.85 34.47
CA GLN A 387 15.93 -7.67 35.33
C GLN A 387 14.69 -8.39 34.77
N LEU A 388 14.40 -8.25 33.47
CA LEU A 388 13.29 -8.96 32.82
C LEU A 388 13.47 -10.48 32.89
N ALA A 389 14.69 -10.99 32.72
CA ALA A 389 14.99 -12.42 32.80
C ALA A 389 15.16 -12.94 34.23
N ARG A 390 15.30 -12.04 35.22
CA ARG A 390 15.59 -12.34 36.62
C ARG A 390 16.85 -13.19 36.80
N LYS A 391 17.85 -12.96 35.96
CA LYS A 391 19.14 -13.67 35.97
C LYS A 391 20.23 -12.82 35.31
N PRO A 392 21.51 -13.17 35.51
CA PRO A 392 22.62 -12.42 34.92
C PRO A 392 22.52 -12.34 33.39
N TYR A 393 22.85 -11.17 32.81
CA TYR A 393 22.81 -10.94 31.36
C TYR A 393 23.57 -12.00 30.56
N LYS A 394 24.72 -12.47 31.07
CA LYS A 394 25.54 -13.49 30.39
C LYS A 394 24.85 -14.84 30.25
N GLU A 395 23.98 -15.20 31.17
CA GLU A 395 23.17 -16.42 31.04
C GLU A 395 22.07 -16.22 30.00
N VAL A 396 21.45 -15.04 29.95
CA VAL A 396 20.47 -14.68 28.91
C VAL A 396 21.12 -14.72 27.51
N GLU A 397 22.31 -14.16 27.36
CA GLU A 397 23.09 -14.20 26.11
C GLU A 397 23.36 -15.66 25.68
N GLY A 398 23.79 -16.51 26.61
CA GLY A 398 24.04 -17.93 26.33
C GLY A 398 22.79 -18.67 25.83
N ASP A 399 21.64 -18.45 26.47
CA ASP A 399 20.36 -19.07 26.10
C ASP A 399 19.88 -18.66 24.71
N ILE A 400 20.15 -17.43 24.28
CA ILE A 400 19.68 -16.89 23.00
C ILE A 400 20.66 -17.19 21.87
N LEU A 401 21.96 -17.29 22.16
CA LEU A 401 23.00 -17.50 21.14
C LEU A 401 22.82 -18.82 20.37
N ARG A 402 22.31 -19.88 21.01
CA ARG A 402 21.97 -21.13 20.31
C ARG A 402 20.93 -20.93 19.20
N TRP A 403 19.99 -20.01 19.42
CA TRP A 403 18.88 -19.78 18.49
C TRP A 403 19.29 -18.95 17.29
N VAL A 404 20.22 -18.01 17.45
CA VAL A 404 20.77 -17.20 16.33
C VAL A 404 21.38 -18.09 15.24
N ASN A 405 21.95 -19.23 15.62
CA ASN A 405 22.63 -20.17 14.73
C ASN A 405 21.74 -21.36 14.34
N SER A 406 20.42 -21.26 14.49
CA SER A 406 19.47 -22.28 14.03
C SER A 406 18.94 -21.97 12.62
N SER A 407 18.30 -22.95 11.97
CA SER A 407 17.74 -22.81 10.61
C SER A 407 16.54 -21.85 10.55
N ASP A 408 15.73 -21.80 11.61
CA ASP A 408 14.59 -20.89 11.73
C ASP A 408 14.72 -20.02 12.99
N PRO A 409 15.65 -19.05 12.99
CA PRO A 409 16.00 -18.30 14.18
C PRO A 409 14.88 -17.31 14.57
N PRO A 410 14.39 -17.28 15.82
CA PRO A 410 13.45 -16.26 16.29
C PRO A 410 14.13 -14.91 16.52
N VAL A 411 15.45 -14.92 16.74
CA VAL A 411 16.27 -13.77 17.13
C VAL A 411 17.48 -13.68 16.21
N ARG A 412 17.89 -12.46 15.89
CA ARG A 412 19.14 -12.20 15.17
C ARG A 412 19.97 -11.15 15.90
N LYS A 413 21.28 -11.20 15.66
CA LYS A 413 22.25 -10.21 16.14
C LYS A 413 22.84 -9.45 14.94
N VAL A 414 22.80 -8.13 14.97
CA VAL A 414 23.39 -7.24 13.95
C VAL A 414 24.31 -6.26 14.66
N GLY A 415 25.63 -6.47 14.52
CA GLY A 415 26.59 -5.76 15.36
C GLY A 415 26.36 -6.07 16.85
N SER A 416 26.12 -5.05 17.66
CA SER A 416 25.77 -5.16 19.09
C SER A 416 24.26 -5.29 19.35
N VAL A 417 23.42 -5.16 18.31
CA VAL A 417 21.96 -5.10 18.48
C VAL A 417 21.34 -6.49 18.36
N TRP A 418 20.66 -6.91 19.41
CA TRP A 418 19.79 -8.08 19.43
C TRP A 418 18.37 -7.68 19.07
N GLN A 419 17.68 -8.48 18.25
CA GLN A 419 16.30 -8.20 17.88
C GLN A 419 15.55 -9.47 17.44
N LEU A 420 14.25 -9.49 17.69
CA LEU A 420 13.35 -10.48 17.08
C LEU A 420 13.33 -10.34 15.55
N ILE A 421 13.25 -11.47 14.86
CA ILE A 421 13.01 -11.47 13.41
C ILE A 421 11.61 -10.94 13.13
N SER A 422 10.59 -11.53 13.77
CA SER A 422 9.21 -11.07 13.67
C SER A 422 8.56 -11.03 15.04
N ARG A 423 8.06 -9.86 15.43
CA ARG A 423 7.37 -9.69 16.71
C ARG A 423 6.03 -10.40 16.73
N GLU A 424 5.27 -10.25 15.64
CA GLU A 424 3.93 -10.81 15.53
C GLU A 424 3.96 -12.34 15.54
N ASP A 425 4.82 -12.95 14.72
CA ASP A 425 5.01 -14.40 14.71
C ASP A 425 5.48 -14.93 16.08
N SER A 426 6.45 -14.24 16.70
CA SER A 426 6.94 -14.63 18.03
C SER A 426 5.87 -14.50 19.11
N TRP A 427 5.04 -13.46 19.08
CA TRP A 427 3.96 -13.27 20.05
C TRP A 427 2.89 -14.35 19.91
N ASN A 428 2.46 -14.65 18.68
CA ASN A 428 1.48 -15.70 18.41
C ASN A 428 1.95 -17.07 18.92
N LEU A 429 3.26 -17.35 18.83
CA LEU A 429 3.81 -18.64 19.24
C LEU A 429 4.14 -18.72 20.75
N LEU A 430 4.63 -17.63 21.35
CA LEU A 430 5.22 -17.63 22.69
C LEU A 430 4.34 -17.02 23.78
N SER A 431 3.34 -16.20 23.45
CA SER A 431 2.55 -15.46 24.45
C SER A 431 1.88 -16.37 25.49
N ARG A 432 1.52 -17.60 25.10
CA ARG A 432 0.95 -18.64 25.97
C ARG A 432 1.86 -19.09 27.12
N PHE A 433 3.16 -18.79 27.04
CA PHE A 433 4.15 -19.14 28.07
C PHE A 433 4.51 -17.95 28.99
N ILE A 434 3.86 -16.80 28.79
CA ILE A 434 4.00 -15.64 29.68
C ILE A 434 3.28 -15.93 30.99
N VAL A 435 3.94 -15.66 32.12
CA VAL A 435 3.33 -15.74 33.45
C VAL A 435 3.12 -14.36 34.05
N ARG A 436 2.25 -14.26 35.06
CA ARG A 436 1.93 -13.01 35.78
C ARG A 436 3.17 -12.22 36.19
N ASP A 437 4.13 -12.93 36.75
CA ASP A 437 5.43 -12.44 37.19
C ASP A 437 6.20 -11.69 36.08
N ASP A 438 6.12 -12.16 34.83
CA ASP A 438 6.77 -11.49 33.69
C ASP A 438 6.08 -10.18 33.35
N ILE A 439 4.74 -10.14 33.42
CA ILE A 439 3.95 -8.95 33.13
C ILE A 439 4.15 -7.87 34.21
N GLU A 440 4.24 -8.26 35.47
CA GLU A 440 4.55 -7.33 36.57
C GLU A 440 5.95 -6.72 36.40
N ALA A 441 6.95 -7.55 36.09
CA ALA A 441 8.31 -7.08 35.81
C ALA A 441 8.34 -6.16 34.57
N PHE A 442 7.69 -6.57 33.49
CA PHE A 442 7.57 -5.77 32.27
C PHE A 442 6.90 -4.42 32.52
N THR A 443 5.82 -4.39 33.31
CA THR A 443 5.11 -3.16 33.67
C THR A 443 6.05 -2.19 34.41
N SER A 444 6.73 -2.68 35.45
CA SER A 444 7.66 -1.86 36.24
C SER A 444 8.82 -1.33 35.40
N ILE A 445 9.39 -2.18 34.55
CA ILE A 445 10.53 -1.83 33.69
C ILE A 445 10.12 -0.84 32.62
N THR A 446 8.95 -1.02 32.01
CA THR A 446 8.43 -0.11 31.00
C THR A 446 8.22 1.28 31.57
N LEU A 447 7.65 1.39 32.78
CA LEU A 447 7.51 2.68 33.48
C LEU A 447 8.86 3.32 33.79
N SER A 448 9.83 2.54 34.29
CA SER A 448 11.18 3.05 34.59
C SER A 448 11.92 3.53 33.34
N VAL A 449 11.90 2.74 32.27
CA VAL A 449 12.65 3.01 31.04
C VAL A 449 11.97 4.13 30.26
N LEU A 450 10.69 3.99 29.92
CA LEU A 450 9.97 4.99 29.11
C LEU A 450 9.73 6.27 29.89
N GLY A 451 9.56 6.21 31.22
CA GLY A 451 9.44 7.36 32.11
C GLY A 451 10.75 8.09 32.41
N THR A 452 11.87 7.72 31.78
CA THR A 452 13.11 8.49 31.85
C THR A 452 13.04 9.72 30.93
N ILE A 453 13.20 10.92 31.50
CA ILE A 453 13.30 12.18 30.74
C ILE A 453 14.64 12.21 29.97
N ASP A 454 14.57 12.57 28.70
CA ASP A 454 15.73 12.72 27.86
C ASP A 454 16.50 14.00 28.23
N GLY A 455 17.74 13.81 28.69
CA GLY A 455 18.63 14.89 29.10
C GLY A 455 18.93 15.89 28.00
N GLN A 456 18.67 15.57 26.72
CA GLN A 456 18.80 16.53 25.63
C GLN A 456 17.94 17.79 25.85
N TYR A 457 16.80 17.69 26.53
CA TYR A 457 15.91 18.83 26.72
C TYR A 457 16.40 19.81 27.78
N GLU A 458 17.39 19.43 28.59
CA GLU A 458 18.15 20.36 29.45
C GLU A 458 19.11 21.25 28.65
N LEU A 459 19.40 20.90 27.39
CA LEU A 459 20.28 21.67 26.52
C LEU A 459 19.52 22.77 25.75
N PRO A 460 20.18 23.89 25.41
CA PRO A 460 19.66 24.88 24.48
C PRO A 460 19.31 24.28 23.12
N LEU A 461 18.33 24.87 22.41
CA LEU A 461 17.80 24.38 21.12
C LEU A 461 18.88 24.11 20.07
N ASN A 462 19.95 24.90 20.04
CA ASN A 462 21.05 24.75 19.08
C ASN A 462 22.14 23.73 19.49
N GLN A 463 21.95 23.01 20.60
CA GLN A 463 22.88 21.98 21.11
C GLN A 463 22.26 20.59 21.21
N ARG A 464 20.93 20.49 21.14
CA ARG A 464 20.19 19.23 21.32
C ARG A 464 20.57 18.14 20.33
N PHE A 465 20.81 18.51 19.06
CA PHE A 465 21.27 17.57 18.03
C PHE A 465 22.58 16.83 18.38
N ALA A 466 23.37 17.39 19.31
CA ALA A 466 24.65 16.84 19.77
C ALA A 466 24.59 16.34 21.23
N ALA A 467 23.41 16.08 21.79
CA ALA A 467 23.23 15.70 23.20
C ALA A 467 24.11 14.54 23.68
N SER A 468 24.34 13.53 22.82
CA SER A 468 25.26 12.42 23.12
C SER A 468 26.70 12.86 23.37
N ILE A 469 27.18 13.89 22.67
CA ILE A 469 28.52 14.46 22.85
C ILE A 469 28.62 15.17 24.21
N TYR A 470 27.53 15.78 24.66
CA TYR A 470 27.42 16.45 25.96
C TYR A 470 27.12 15.50 27.12
N GLY A 471 27.10 14.17 26.89
CA GLY A 471 26.78 13.19 27.93
C GLY A 471 25.32 13.25 28.40
N LYS A 472 24.42 13.83 27.60
CA LYS A 472 22.99 14.00 27.88
C LYS A 472 22.09 13.01 27.13
N GLY A 473 22.66 11.92 26.62
CA GLY A 473 21.90 10.86 25.98
C GLY A 473 21.17 9.96 26.98
N LEU A 474 20.10 9.32 26.52
CA LEU A 474 19.36 8.34 27.31
C LEU A 474 20.24 7.15 27.72
N PRO A 475 20.02 6.58 28.93
CA PRO A 475 20.76 5.41 29.41
C PRO A 475 20.45 4.15 28.60
N ASN A 476 19.19 4.01 28.17
CA ASN A 476 18.70 2.91 27.36
C ASN A 476 18.67 3.26 25.87
N SER A 477 18.89 2.27 25.01
CA SER A 477 18.87 2.44 23.57
C SER A 477 17.44 2.73 23.05
N GLY A 478 17.38 3.41 21.91
CA GLY A 478 16.12 3.58 21.17
C GLY A 478 15.51 2.24 20.73
N PHE A 479 16.32 1.19 20.53
CA PHE A 479 15.85 -0.15 20.20
C PHE A 479 15.01 -0.76 21.33
N LEU A 480 15.51 -0.70 22.56
CA LEU A 480 14.80 -1.19 23.74
C LEU A 480 13.55 -0.37 24.03
N ARG A 481 13.66 0.97 24.00
CA ARG A 481 12.51 1.85 24.23
C ARG A 481 11.39 1.62 23.22
N THR A 482 11.73 1.56 21.94
CA THR A 482 10.77 1.22 20.87
C THR A 482 10.18 -0.16 21.13
N GLY A 483 11.02 -1.11 21.54
CA GLY A 483 10.55 -2.47 21.75
C GLY A 483 9.59 -2.66 22.90
N LEU A 484 9.77 -1.95 24.01
CA LEU A 484 8.81 -1.94 25.12
C LEU A 484 7.48 -1.31 24.69
N ALA A 485 7.52 -0.19 23.94
CA ALA A 485 6.31 0.45 23.42
C ALA A 485 5.54 -0.45 22.44
N GLU A 486 6.25 -1.13 21.53
CA GLU A 486 5.65 -2.11 20.61
C GLU A 486 5.02 -3.29 21.38
N THR A 487 5.67 -3.78 22.44
CA THR A 487 5.11 -4.83 23.30
C THR A 487 3.84 -4.36 24.02
N LEU A 488 3.76 -3.11 24.47
CA LEU A 488 2.51 -2.55 25.01
C LEU A 488 1.39 -2.58 23.97
N ALA A 489 1.67 -2.18 22.73
CA ALA A 489 0.69 -2.20 21.65
C ALA A 489 0.22 -3.62 21.34
N ILE A 490 1.14 -4.59 21.18
CA ILE A 490 0.79 -5.99 20.95
C ILE A 490 -0.02 -6.57 22.11
N LEU A 491 0.38 -6.28 23.36
CA LEU A 491 -0.33 -6.76 24.55
C LEU A 491 -1.77 -6.21 24.59
N ALA A 492 -1.96 -4.93 24.27
CA ALA A 492 -3.29 -4.31 24.25
C ALA A 492 -4.20 -4.89 23.15
N THR A 493 -3.64 -5.22 21.98
CA THR A 493 -4.44 -5.66 20.82
C THR A 493 -4.67 -7.17 20.76
N ARG A 494 -3.67 -7.97 21.14
CA ARG A 494 -3.71 -9.44 21.04
C ARG A 494 -4.01 -10.11 22.38
N GLY A 495 -3.83 -9.41 23.50
CA GLY A 495 -4.00 -9.98 24.84
C GLY A 495 -3.02 -11.11 25.14
N LEU A 496 -3.38 -11.95 26.10
CA LEU A 496 -2.69 -13.19 26.45
C LEU A 496 -3.67 -14.36 26.27
N GLU A 497 -3.19 -15.48 25.71
CA GLU A 497 -4.03 -16.63 25.31
C GLU A 497 -4.80 -17.24 26.50
N SER A 498 -4.15 -17.33 27.64
CA SER A 498 -4.84 -17.32 28.92
C SER A 498 -4.81 -15.88 29.40
N GLU A 499 -5.95 -15.29 29.72
CA GLU A 499 -6.00 -14.41 30.87
C GLU A 499 -5.50 -15.30 32.03
N THR A 500 -4.18 -15.31 32.23
CA THR A 500 -3.52 -15.81 33.44
C THR A 500 -4.37 -15.31 34.60
N GLN A 501 -4.40 -16.01 35.74
CA GLN A 501 -5.21 -15.70 36.95
C GLN A 501 -5.14 -14.24 37.51
N ASP A 502 -4.59 -13.29 36.76
CA ASP A 502 -4.75 -11.85 36.79
C ASP A 502 -6.20 -11.39 36.60
N ILE A 503 -6.61 -10.42 37.42
CA ILE A 503 -7.98 -9.88 37.46
C ILE A 503 -8.13 -8.72 36.46
N MET A 504 -7.03 -8.19 35.95
CA MET A 504 -7.01 -6.98 35.11
C MET A 504 -6.81 -7.31 33.62
N PRO A 505 -7.75 -6.93 32.74
CA PRO A 505 -7.59 -7.06 31.29
C PRO A 505 -6.36 -6.33 30.75
N ALA A 506 -5.75 -6.89 29.70
CA ALA A 506 -4.53 -6.35 29.08
C ALA A 506 -4.68 -4.88 28.66
N GLN A 507 -5.80 -4.52 28.03
CA GLN A 507 -6.11 -3.14 27.65
C GLN A 507 -6.13 -2.19 28.85
N GLN A 508 -6.77 -2.59 29.97
CA GLN A 508 -6.86 -1.76 31.18
C GLN A 508 -5.47 -1.54 31.79
N ARG A 509 -4.63 -2.58 31.80
CA ARG A 509 -3.24 -2.49 32.28
C ARG A 509 -2.43 -1.51 31.44
N VAL A 510 -2.50 -1.63 30.10
CA VAL A 510 -1.79 -0.73 29.20
C VAL A 510 -2.29 0.71 29.32
N SER A 511 -3.61 0.93 29.41
CA SER A 511 -4.19 2.25 29.69
C SER A 511 -3.63 2.86 30.98
N GLY A 512 -3.52 2.06 32.06
CA GLY A 512 -2.91 2.49 33.31
C GLY A 512 -1.44 2.88 33.18
N ILE A 513 -0.66 2.18 32.34
CA ILE A 513 0.74 2.53 32.03
C ILE A 513 0.80 3.84 31.25
N ILE A 514 -0.03 4.01 30.22
CA ILE A 514 -0.08 5.26 29.43
C ILE A 514 -0.46 6.44 30.32
N HIS A 515 -1.45 6.31 31.19
CA HIS A 515 -1.73 7.33 32.20
C HIS A 515 -0.51 7.58 33.09
N GLN A 516 0.16 6.58 33.64
CA GLN A 516 1.32 6.87 34.49
C GLN A 516 2.47 7.56 33.76
N LEU A 517 2.73 7.21 32.50
CA LEU A 517 3.76 7.84 31.67
C LEU A 517 3.41 9.29 31.29
N LEU A 518 2.14 9.56 30.98
CA LEU A 518 1.70 10.84 30.43
C LEU A 518 0.92 11.73 31.43
N ASN A 519 0.54 11.22 32.61
CA ASN A 519 -0.38 11.83 33.59
C ASN A 519 0.22 12.08 34.99
N ALA A 520 1.54 11.97 35.18
CA ALA A 520 2.16 12.32 36.46
C ALA A 520 2.54 13.83 36.49
N ASN A 521 1.58 14.73 36.74
CA ASN A 521 1.80 16.18 36.96
C ASN A 521 2.64 16.92 35.88
N VAL A 522 2.31 16.67 34.62
CA VAL A 522 2.33 17.63 33.50
C VAL A 522 3.65 18.39 33.31
N ASP A 523 4.69 17.66 32.88
CA ASP A 523 5.92 18.22 32.30
C ASP A 523 6.02 17.89 30.79
N TRP A 524 6.21 18.90 29.94
CA TRP A 524 6.33 18.73 28.48
C TRP A 524 7.58 17.93 28.10
N HIS A 525 8.62 17.92 28.94
CA HIS A 525 9.86 17.18 28.69
C HIS A 525 9.58 15.67 28.55
N MET A 526 8.60 15.14 29.29
CA MET A 526 8.21 13.72 29.17
C MET A 526 7.60 13.42 27.80
N TRP A 527 6.63 14.24 27.37
CA TRP A 527 6.02 14.14 26.04
C TRP A 527 7.05 14.26 24.92
N ALA A 528 8.01 15.17 25.08
CA ALA A 528 9.10 15.35 24.12
C ALA A 528 10.01 14.10 24.06
N SER A 529 10.36 13.54 25.22
CA SER A 529 11.18 12.32 25.36
C SER A 529 10.53 11.07 24.78
N LEU A 530 9.21 11.09 24.65
CA LEU A 530 8.40 10.03 24.06
C LEU A 530 7.90 10.35 22.65
N ALA A 531 8.25 11.50 22.05
CA ALA A 531 7.66 12.00 20.81
C ALA A 531 7.64 10.94 19.68
N TYR A 532 8.76 10.25 19.45
CA TYR A 532 8.86 9.21 18.42
C TYR A 532 8.12 7.90 18.76
N LEU A 533 7.67 7.73 20.00
CA LEU A 533 6.88 6.59 20.49
C LEU A 533 5.39 6.92 20.64
N LEU A 534 5.00 8.20 20.66
CA LEU A 534 3.60 8.62 20.83
C LEU A 534 2.64 7.92 19.84
N PRO A 535 2.98 7.71 18.55
CA PRO A 535 2.09 6.98 17.65
C PRO A 535 1.79 5.55 18.12
N THR A 536 2.82 4.82 18.55
CA THR A 536 2.66 3.46 19.09
C THR A 536 1.90 3.44 20.41
N LEU A 537 2.15 4.42 21.29
CA LEU A 537 1.46 4.52 22.58
C LEU A 537 -0.02 4.90 22.43
N ALA A 538 -0.33 5.80 21.50
CA ALA A 538 -1.70 6.16 21.15
C ALA A 538 -2.44 4.95 20.56
N GLU A 539 -1.81 4.19 19.67
CA GLU A 539 -2.39 2.96 19.14
C GLU A 539 -2.64 1.90 20.23
N ALA A 540 -1.72 1.81 21.22
CA ALA A 540 -1.83 0.84 22.30
C ALA A 540 -3.04 1.12 23.22
N ALA A 541 -3.24 2.37 23.64
CA ALA A 541 -4.38 2.77 24.48
C ALA A 541 -4.97 4.12 24.02
N PRO A 542 -5.84 4.12 22.99
CA PRO A 542 -6.37 5.33 22.38
C PRO A 542 -7.10 6.26 23.34
N GLU A 543 -8.01 5.73 24.15
CA GLU A 543 -8.82 6.54 25.07
C GLU A 543 -7.94 7.18 26.15
N ALA A 544 -7.07 6.38 26.78
CA ALA A 544 -6.13 6.87 27.78
C ALA A 544 -5.20 7.95 27.21
N PHE A 545 -4.72 7.76 25.99
CA PHE A 545 -3.90 8.75 25.30
C PHE A 545 -4.68 10.06 25.06
N LEU A 546 -5.87 9.99 24.46
CA LEU A 546 -6.70 11.16 24.16
C LEU A 546 -7.08 11.94 25.42
N GLU A 547 -7.42 11.24 26.51
CA GLU A 547 -7.65 11.88 27.81
C GLU A 547 -6.42 12.68 28.28
N THR A 548 -5.22 12.11 28.18
CA THR A 548 -3.99 12.83 28.56
C THR A 548 -3.65 14.00 27.64
N VAL A 549 -4.02 13.93 26.36
CA VAL A 549 -3.92 15.07 25.43
C VAL A 549 -4.90 16.18 25.83
N ASP A 550 -6.15 15.84 26.15
CA ASP A 550 -7.15 16.81 26.60
C ASP A 550 -6.70 17.53 27.89
N TYR A 551 -6.14 16.80 28.87
CA TYR A 551 -5.53 17.40 30.06
C TYR A 551 -4.32 18.28 29.71
N GLY A 552 -3.43 17.82 28.82
CA GLY A 552 -2.26 18.60 28.37
C GLY A 552 -2.61 19.85 27.56
N LEU A 553 -3.82 19.91 27.01
CA LEU A 553 -4.37 21.06 26.30
C LEU A 553 -5.29 21.95 27.15
N ALA A 554 -5.55 21.61 28.41
CA ALA A 554 -6.40 22.40 29.29
C ALA A 554 -5.72 23.72 29.73
N GLY A 555 -6.55 24.72 30.08
CA GLY A 555 -6.10 26.03 30.57
C GLY A 555 -5.65 27.01 29.48
N ASP A 556 -5.21 28.20 29.92
CA ASP A 556 -4.83 29.31 29.04
C ASP A 556 -3.42 29.19 28.45
N ASN A 557 -2.54 28.43 29.12
CA ASN A 557 -1.18 28.13 28.66
C ASN A 557 -0.98 26.61 28.55
N PRO A 558 -1.50 25.97 27.49
CA PRO A 558 -1.37 24.54 27.29
C PRO A 558 0.08 24.07 27.25
N ILE A 559 0.41 23.03 28.03
CA ILE A 559 1.78 22.55 28.12
C ILE A 559 2.25 21.91 26.81
N LEU A 560 1.35 21.26 26.06
CA LEU A 560 1.70 20.58 24.82
C LEU A 560 2.11 21.56 23.72
N LEU A 561 1.85 22.87 23.86
CA LEU A 561 2.40 23.88 22.96
C LEU A 561 3.92 24.01 23.06
N GLN A 562 4.54 23.60 24.19
CA GLN A 562 5.99 23.56 24.31
C GLN A 562 6.64 22.56 23.34
N LEU A 563 5.88 21.55 22.87
CA LEU A 563 6.35 20.60 21.86
C LEU A 563 6.55 21.24 20.48
N PHE A 564 5.96 22.42 20.24
CA PHE A 564 6.06 23.15 18.97
C PHE A 564 7.33 24.01 18.89
N LEU A 565 8.12 24.07 19.97
CA LEU A 565 9.45 24.67 19.91
C LEU A 565 10.31 23.91 18.90
N GLN A 566 10.85 24.66 17.93
CA GLN A 566 11.64 24.12 16.85
C GLN A 566 13.12 24.29 17.16
N GLU A 567 13.90 23.22 17.03
CA GLU A 567 15.35 23.26 17.17
C GLU A 567 16.00 24.00 15.99
N GLU A 568 17.17 24.60 16.24
CA GLU A 568 17.97 25.22 15.18
C GLU A 568 18.80 24.15 14.42
N PHE A 569 19.22 24.46 13.20
CA PHE A 569 20.01 23.58 12.32
C PHE A 569 19.28 22.27 11.94
N PHE A 570 19.96 21.12 12.02
CA PHE A 570 19.45 19.79 11.67
C PHE A 570 18.45 19.21 12.69
N GLY A 571 18.00 20.02 13.66
CA GLY A 571 17.09 19.61 14.72
C GLY A 571 15.63 19.52 14.28
N GLY A 572 14.88 18.65 14.97
CA GLY A 572 13.46 18.42 14.72
C GLY A 572 12.56 19.27 15.62
N SER A 573 11.29 18.86 15.73
CA SER A 573 10.39 19.41 16.75
C SER A 573 9.49 18.29 17.28
N PRO A 574 9.38 18.11 18.61
CA PRO A 574 8.63 17.01 19.20
C PRO A 574 7.15 16.92 18.81
N HIS A 575 6.51 18.03 18.41
CA HIS A 575 5.09 18.04 18.05
C HIS A 575 4.74 17.09 16.89
N THR A 576 5.68 16.76 16.00
CA THR A 576 5.40 15.82 14.90
C THR A 576 4.97 14.46 15.41
N GLY A 577 5.52 14.02 16.55
CA GLY A 577 5.12 12.79 17.22
C GLY A 577 3.67 12.81 17.70
N LEU A 578 3.24 13.94 18.27
CA LEU A 578 1.85 14.13 18.70
C LEU A 578 0.89 14.14 17.50
N LEU A 579 1.26 14.82 16.40
CA LEU A 579 0.44 14.85 15.19
C LEU A 579 0.31 13.47 14.56
N TRP A 580 1.41 12.72 14.43
CA TRP A 580 1.36 11.34 13.94
C TRP A 580 0.52 10.43 14.85
N ALA A 581 0.57 10.64 16.17
CA ALA A 581 -0.27 9.90 17.10
C ALA A 581 -1.77 10.17 16.89
N LEU A 582 -2.16 11.42 16.67
CA LEU A 582 -3.53 11.78 16.34
C LEU A 582 -3.97 11.24 14.97
N GLU A 583 -3.08 11.25 13.98
CA GLU A 583 -3.31 10.68 12.65
C GLU A 583 -3.54 9.17 12.68
N VAL A 584 -2.83 8.43 13.53
CA VAL A 584 -3.09 6.99 13.72
C VAL A 584 -4.54 6.74 14.15
N LEU A 585 -5.02 7.53 15.12
CA LEU A 585 -6.32 7.31 15.76
C LEU A 585 -7.51 7.57 14.85
N VAL A 586 -7.38 8.41 13.81
CA VAL A 586 -8.48 8.63 12.85
C VAL A 586 -8.76 7.41 11.95
N SER A 587 -7.89 6.39 11.98
CA SER A 587 -8.16 5.11 11.31
C SER A 587 -9.33 4.36 11.97
N GLU A 588 -9.66 4.69 13.23
CA GLU A 588 -10.82 4.16 13.93
C GLU A 588 -11.91 5.26 14.01
N PRO A 589 -13.03 5.11 13.27
CA PRO A 589 -14.03 6.18 13.11
C PRO A 589 -14.60 6.75 14.42
N GLN A 590 -14.63 5.98 15.52
CA GLN A 590 -15.12 6.50 16.80
C GLN A 590 -14.27 7.66 17.36
N TYR A 591 -12.97 7.73 17.02
CA TYR A 591 -12.08 8.81 17.51
C TYR A 591 -12.04 10.04 16.60
N LEU A 592 -12.57 9.94 15.37
CA LEU A 592 -12.47 11.00 14.36
C LEU A 592 -12.96 12.36 14.89
N SER A 593 -14.07 12.38 15.62
CA SER A 593 -14.63 13.63 16.15
C SER A 593 -13.73 14.27 17.22
N GLN A 594 -13.22 13.49 18.17
CA GLN A 594 -12.38 14.00 19.25
C GLN A 594 -11.04 14.49 18.71
N VAL A 595 -10.39 13.70 17.84
CA VAL A 595 -9.15 14.07 17.17
C VAL A 595 -9.30 15.36 16.35
N THR A 596 -10.42 15.51 15.62
CA THR A 596 -10.69 16.72 14.83
C THR A 596 -10.74 17.97 15.71
N LEU A 597 -11.41 17.90 16.87
CA LEU A 597 -11.48 19.02 17.81
C LEU A 597 -10.12 19.33 18.44
N ILE A 598 -9.32 18.31 18.77
CA ILE A 598 -7.96 18.47 19.28
C ILE A 598 -7.08 19.17 18.24
N LEU A 599 -7.08 18.69 16.99
CA LEU A 599 -6.30 19.29 15.91
C LEU A 599 -6.76 20.71 15.58
N ALA A 600 -8.06 21.01 15.69
CA ALA A 600 -8.58 22.36 15.48
C ALA A 600 -8.09 23.32 16.57
N LYS A 601 -8.17 22.89 17.84
CA LYS A 601 -7.62 23.66 18.97
C LYS A 601 -6.11 23.88 18.82
N LEU A 602 -5.36 22.84 18.45
CA LEU A 602 -3.93 22.95 18.15
C LEU A 602 -3.64 23.91 16.98
N SER A 603 -4.45 23.88 15.91
CA SER A 603 -4.32 24.80 14.77
C SER A 603 -4.51 26.26 15.16
N ARG A 604 -5.46 26.53 16.07
CA ARG A 604 -5.69 27.88 16.61
C ARG A 604 -4.52 28.38 17.47
N LEU A 605 -3.84 27.46 18.15
CA LEU A 605 -2.74 27.76 19.07
C LEU A 605 -1.34 27.64 18.45
N ASP A 606 -1.24 27.16 17.19
CA ASP A 606 0.02 26.88 16.52
C ASP A 606 0.86 28.17 16.38
N PRO A 607 2.09 28.22 16.95
CA PRO A 607 2.97 29.38 16.81
C PRO A 607 3.58 29.51 15.41
N GLY A 608 3.34 28.53 14.52
CA GLY A 608 3.94 28.45 13.20
C GLY A 608 5.37 27.91 13.23
N GLY A 609 6.08 28.04 12.10
CA GLY A 609 7.47 27.62 11.93
C GLY A 609 7.75 27.01 10.56
N LYS A 610 8.89 26.34 10.41
CA LYS A 610 9.37 25.88 9.08
C LYS A 610 9.02 24.42 8.76
N ILE A 611 8.73 23.60 9.77
CA ILE A 611 8.31 22.21 9.58
C ILE A 611 6.91 22.17 8.96
N LEU A 612 6.76 21.42 7.87
CA LEU A 612 5.51 21.30 7.10
C LEU A 612 4.40 20.56 7.84
N ASN A 613 4.74 19.53 8.62
CA ASN A 613 3.76 18.75 9.39
C ASN A 613 3.19 19.63 10.52
N ARG A 614 1.97 20.13 10.32
CA ARG A 614 1.29 21.07 11.23
C ARG A 614 -0.16 20.67 11.42
N PRO A 615 -0.80 21.04 12.55
CA PRO A 615 -2.13 20.53 12.91
C PRO A 615 -3.20 20.78 11.82
N PHE A 616 -3.19 21.97 11.21
CA PHE A 616 -4.14 22.30 10.14
C PHE A 616 -3.90 21.49 8.86
N GLY A 617 -2.63 21.15 8.58
CA GLY A 617 -2.27 20.27 7.47
C GLY A 617 -2.83 18.88 7.65
N SER A 618 -2.66 18.27 8.84
CA SER A 618 -3.27 16.99 9.19
C SER A 618 -4.80 17.03 9.07
N LEU A 619 -5.45 18.11 9.54
CA LEU A 619 -6.90 18.30 9.35
C LEU A 619 -7.30 18.28 7.86
N CYS A 620 -6.57 18.98 7.00
CA CYS A 620 -6.86 18.99 5.57
C CYS A 620 -6.75 17.59 4.96
N GLU A 621 -5.67 16.87 5.27
CA GLU A 621 -5.42 15.52 4.74
C GLU A 621 -6.46 14.49 5.22
N ILE A 622 -6.97 14.61 6.45
CA ILE A 622 -8.00 13.73 7.01
C ILE A 622 -9.34 13.88 6.26
N PHE A 623 -9.71 15.10 5.88
CA PHE A 623 -11.03 15.42 5.31
C PHE A 623 -11.05 15.55 3.78
N LEU A 624 -9.98 15.19 3.07
CA LEU A 624 -9.93 15.22 1.61
C LEU A 624 -11.06 14.38 0.99
N CYS A 625 -11.92 15.03 0.21
CA CYS A 625 -13.10 14.41 -0.38
C CYS A 625 -12.78 13.43 -1.51
N TRP A 626 -11.77 13.72 -2.32
CA TRP A 626 -11.35 12.92 -3.47
C TRP A 626 -10.36 11.79 -3.11
N LYS A 627 -9.79 11.83 -1.90
CA LYS A 627 -8.87 10.81 -1.38
C LYS A 627 -9.03 10.64 0.13
N PRO A 628 -10.09 9.95 0.56
CA PRO A 628 -10.33 9.67 1.97
C PRO A 628 -9.15 8.88 2.56
N GLN A 629 -8.67 9.31 3.72
CA GLN A 629 -7.55 8.66 4.43
C GLN A 629 -7.98 7.90 5.69
N THR A 630 -9.29 7.92 5.99
CA THR A 630 -9.94 7.22 7.10
C THR A 630 -11.02 6.27 6.57
N PRO A 631 -11.25 5.11 7.20
CA PRO A 631 -12.34 4.18 6.88
C PRO A 631 -13.76 4.72 7.13
N ALA A 632 -13.89 5.93 7.69
CA ALA A 632 -15.19 6.53 7.98
C ALA A 632 -16.07 6.63 6.73
N ASN A 633 -17.36 6.30 6.86
CA ASN A 633 -18.31 6.41 5.74
C ASN A 633 -18.57 7.88 5.38
N LEU A 634 -19.02 8.17 4.15
CA LEU A 634 -19.21 9.56 3.65
C LEU A 634 -20.03 10.47 4.58
N THR A 635 -20.96 9.92 5.38
CA THR A 635 -21.80 10.72 6.29
C THR A 635 -21.10 11.13 7.58
N GLN A 636 -20.13 10.34 8.05
CA GLN A 636 -19.44 10.58 9.32
C GLN A 636 -18.53 11.82 9.28
N PRO A 637 -17.63 12.01 8.29
CA PRO A 637 -16.82 13.22 8.18
C PRO A 637 -17.66 14.49 8.13
N LEU A 638 -18.77 14.47 7.39
CA LEU A 638 -19.67 15.63 7.31
C LEU A 638 -20.29 16.00 8.66
N ARG A 639 -20.70 15.02 9.47
CA ARG A 639 -21.20 15.26 10.84
C ARG A 639 -20.12 15.77 11.78
N VAL A 640 -18.89 15.30 11.62
CA VAL A 640 -17.74 15.80 12.40
C VAL A 640 -17.44 17.25 12.01
N ILE A 641 -17.51 17.60 10.73
CA ILE A 641 -17.43 18.98 10.24
C ILE A 641 -18.54 19.83 10.87
N ASP A 642 -19.78 19.36 10.96
CA ASP A 642 -20.88 20.10 11.60
C ASP A 642 -20.58 20.38 13.08
N THR A 643 -19.97 19.42 13.77
CA THR A 643 -19.50 19.59 15.15
C THR A 643 -18.37 20.62 15.23
N LEU A 644 -17.44 20.60 14.27
CA LEU A 644 -16.34 21.55 14.18
C LEU A 644 -16.84 22.97 13.92
N ILE A 645 -17.82 23.16 13.03
CA ILE A 645 -18.47 24.46 12.77
C ILE A 645 -19.05 25.04 14.06
N ALA A 646 -19.72 24.20 14.86
CA ALA A 646 -20.33 24.64 16.11
C ALA A 646 -19.31 25.00 17.23
N ARG A 647 -18.12 24.39 17.21
CA ARG A 647 -17.12 24.51 18.30
C ARG A 647 -15.95 25.44 17.99
N GLU A 648 -15.42 25.41 16.76
CA GLU A 648 -14.25 26.17 16.29
C GLU A 648 -14.53 26.75 14.88
N PRO A 649 -15.46 27.73 14.75
CA PRO A 649 -16.01 28.16 13.46
C PRO A 649 -14.98 28.75 12.48
N ASP A 650 -13.95 29.44 12.98
CA ASP A 650 -12.91 30.03 12.13
C ASP A 650 -12.02 28.95 11.51
N ILE A 651 -11.69 27.90 12.27
CA ILE A 651 -10.93 26.76 11.76
C ILE A 651 -11.80 25.94 10.80
N ALA A 652 -13.08 25.75 11.12
CA ALA A 652 -14.04 25.06 10.25
C ALA A 652 -14.15 25.76 8.89
N TRP A 653 -14.25 27.09 8.87
CA TRP A 653 -14.28 27.89 7.66
C TRP A 653 -13.01 27.69 6.82
N GLN A 654 -11.84 27.76 7.46
CA GLN A 654 -10.56 27.55 6.78
C GLN A 654 -10.47 26.14 6.20
N LEU A 655 -10.87 25.11 6.95
CA LEU A 655 -10.86 23.72 6.49
C LEU A 655 -11.75 23.56 5.26
N LEU A 656 -13.04 23.90 5.37
CA LEU A 656 -14.01 23.79 4.28
C LEU A 656 -13.53 24.50 3.01
N PHE A 657 -12.95 25.71 3.15
CA PHE A 657 -12.43 26.45 2.01
C PHE A 657 -11.23 25.77 1.34
N ASN A 658 -10.38 25.09 2.12
CA ASN A 658 -9.22 24.33 1.61
C ASN A 658 -9.59 22.97 1.02
N LEU A 659 -10.75 22.41 1.39
CA LEU A 659 -11.29 21.19 0.77
C LEU A 659 -11.85 21.46 -0.64
N LEU A 660 -12.14 22.72 -1.00
CA LEU A 660 -12.59 23.06 -2.35
C LEU A 660 -11.46 22.96 -3.39
N PRO A 661 -11.73 22.39 -4.57
CA PRO A 661 -10.74 22.13 -5.61
C PRO A 661 -9.97 23.39 -6.03
N LYS A 662 -8.70 23.19 -6.44
CA LYS A 662 -7.86 24.21 -7.07
C LYS A 662 -7.70 23.97 -8.57
N ILE A 663 -7.59 25.05 -9.34
CA ILE A 663 -7.43 25.01 -10.81
C ILE A 663 -6.13 24.30 -11.23
N THR A 664 -5.08 24.40 -10.41
CA THR A 664 -3.76 23.80 -10.67
C THR A 664 -3.71 22.31 -10.33
N GLY A 665 -4.79 21.74 -9.79
CA GLY A 665 -4.77 20.44 -9.12
C GLY A 665 -4.24 20.52 -7.69
N ASP A 666 -4.48 19.45 -6.94
CA ASP A 666 -4.03 19.27 -5.56
C ASP A 666 -3.19 17.98 -5.44
N ILE A 667 -2.29 17.96 -4.46
CA ILE A 667 -1.48 16.80 -4.10
C ILE A 667 -1.80 16.48 -2.65
N SER A 668 -1.94 15.19 -2.33
CA SER A 668 -2.18 14.71 -0.97
C SER A 668 -0.95 13.98 -0.46
N LEU A 669 -0.62 14.22 0.81
CA LEU A 669 0.36 13.48 1.57
C LEU A 669 -0.32 12.39 2.41
N PRO A 670 0.23 11.16 2.48
CA PRO A 670 -0.32 10.13 3.34
C PRO A 670 -0.20 10.53 4.81
N ILE A 671 -1.28 10.38 5.58
CA ILE A 671 -1.25 10.49 7.04
C ILE A 671 -0.62 9.23 7.67
N TYR A 672 -0.15 9.35 8.91
CA TYR A 672 0.42 8.22 9.63
C TYR A 672 -0.61 7.10 9.83
N LYS A 673 -0.21 5.84 9.62
CA LYS A 673 -1.09 4.66 9.65
C LYS A 673 -0.83 3.78 10.89
N PRO A 674 -1.86 3.14 11.46
CA PRO A 674 -1.73 2.14 12.51
C PRO A 674 -0.86 0.98 12.03
N ARG A 675 -0.23 0.30 12.99
CA ARG A 675 0.66 -0.85 12.73
C ARG A 675 0.20 -2.14 13.43
N TRP A 676 -0.39 -2.02 14.60
CA TRP A 676 -0.72 -3.13 15.51
C TRP A 676 -2.21 -3.43 15.59
N ARG A 677 -3.06 -2.47 15.20
CA ARG A 677 -4.52 -2.64 15.09
C ARG A 677 -4.92 -2.77 13.63
N ASP A 678 -5.85 -3.68 13.38
CA ASP A 678 -6.33 -4.04 12.04
C ASP A 678 -7.40 -3.06 11.52
N TRP A 679 -7.32 -1.78 11.89
CA TRP A 679 -8.33 -0.76 11.57
C TRP A 679 -8.44 -0.42 10.08
N ASN A 680 -7.40 -0.70 9.28
CA ASN A 680 -7.32 -0.35 7.87
C ASN A 680 -7.17 -1.54 6.90
N GLU A 681 -7.14 -2.80 7.36
CA GLU A 681 -6.73 -3.94 6.51
C GLU A 681 -7.53 -4.08 5.20
N ASP A 682 -8.82 -3.67 5.20
CA ASP A 682 -9.72 -3.78 4.06
C ASP A 682 -10.07 -2.41 3.41
N PHE A 683 -9.46 -1.31 3.87
CA PHE A 683 -9.80 0.02 3.38
C PHE A 683 -9.01 0.40 2.13
N THR A 684 -9.64 0.26 0.97
CA THR A 684 -9.13 0.85 -0.29
C THR A 684 -10.04 2.00 -0.72
N PRO A 685 -9.59 3.27 -0.63
CA PRO A 685 -10.43 4.39 -1.00
C PRO A 685 -10.69 4.36 -2.51
N GLN A 686 -11.94 4.11 -2.90
CA GLN A 686 -12.43 4.32 -4.26
C GLN A 686 -13.53 5.38 -4.19
N VAL A 687 -13.18 6.61 -4.59
CA VAL A 687 -14.15 7.71 -4.72
C VAL A 687 -14.41 7.91 -6.20
N THR A 688 -15.67 7.73 -6.61
CA THR A 688 -16.11 8.04 -7.96
C THR A 688 -16.17 9.55 -8.17
N THR A 689 -16.10 9.99 -9.42
CA THR A 689 -16.28 11.42 -9.75
C THR A 689 -17.62 11.97 -9.27
N SER A 690 -18.68 11.14 -9.22
CA SER A 690 -19.99 11.55 -8.71
C SER A 690 -19.96 11.80 -7.20
N GLU A 691 -19.37 10.88 -6.43
CA GLU A 691 -19.23 11.04 -4.97
C GLU A 691 -18.34 12.23 -4.60
N ASP A 692 -17.27 12.47 -5.35
CA ASP A 692 -16.44 13.67 -5.16
C ASP A 692 -17.26 14.96 -5.38
N TRP A 693 -18.10 15.01 -6.42
CA TRP A 693 -18.97 16.16 -6.66
C TRP A 693 -20.02 16.36 -5.56
N GLU A 694 -20.63 15.27 -5.07
CA GLU A 694 -21.56 15.31 -3.95
C GLU A 694 -20.89 15.84 -2.68
N ASN A 695 -19.66 15.41 -2.41
CA ASN A 695 -18.87 15.91 -1.29
C ASN A 695 -18.54 17.41 -1.44
N ILE A 696 -18.12 17.85 -2.63
CA ILE A 696 -17.85 19.27 -2.91
C ILE A 696 -19.12 20.12 -2.75
N ASP A 697 -20.29 19.63 -3.19
CA ASP A 697 -21.57 20.31 -2.97
C ASP A 697 -21.90 20.41 -1.47
N ALA A 698 -21.72 19.33 -0.71
CA ALA A 698 -21.93 19.30 0.74
C ALA A 698 -21.00 20.25 1.51
N VAL A 699 -19.74 20.38 1.08
CA VAL A 699 -18.76 21.34 1.62
C VAL A 699 -19.15 22.77 1.26
N MET A 700 -19.52 23.03 0.00
CA MET A 700 -19.94 24.35 -0.47
C MET A 700 -21.22 24.82 0.24
N GLN A 701 -22.20 23.93 0.43
CA GLN A 701 -23.43 24.26 1.15
C GLN A 701 -23.13 24.75 2.58
N ARG A 702 -22.24 24.07 3.31
CA ARG A 702 -21.83 24.48 4.66
C ARG A 702 -21.10 25.82 4.68
N LEU A 703 -20.26 26.11 3.67
CA LEU A 703 -19.65 27.42 3.52
C LEU A 703 -20.73 28.51 3.31
N LEU A 704 -21.71 28.26 2.45
CA LEU A 704 -22.79 29.21 2.19
C LEU A 704 -23.65 29.46 3.43
N ASP A 705 -24.02 28.39 4.15
CA ASP A 705 -24.84 28.47 5.37
C ASP A 705 -24.12 29.22 6.51
N ASN A 706 -22.78 29.16 6.56
CA ASN A 706 -21.96 29.78 7.62
C ASN A 706 -21.17 31.03 7.15
N MET A 707 -21.49 31.56 5.97
CA MET A 707 -20.87 32.77 5.43
C MET A 707 -21.31 34.02 6.21
N GLY A 708 -22.58 34.08 6.61
CA GLY A 708 -23.20 35.30 7.16
C GLY A 708 -23.10 36.48 6.20
N ASN A 709 -23.02 37.70 6.74
CA ASN A 709 -22.85 38.95 5.96
C ASN A 709 -21.37 39.38 5.83
N ASP A 710 -20.43 38.44 5.99
CA ASP A 710 -19.00 38.74 5.93
C ASP A 710 -18.51 38.91 4.49
N SER A 711 -18.12 40.14 4.13
CA SER A 711 -17.67 40.51 2.80
C SER A 711 -16.40 39.80 2.35
N LYS A 712 -15.51 39.43 3.28
CA LYS A 712 -14.28 38.69 2.96
C LYS A 712 -14.62 37.25 2.59
N LYS A 713 -15.51 36.62 3.35
CA LYS A 713 -16.00 35.26 3.08
C LYS A 713 -16.73 35.17 1.74
N LEU A 714 -17.60 36.14 1.45
CA LEU A 714 -18.29 36.24 0.17
C LEU A 714 -17.30 36.40 -1.00
N CYS A 715 -16.35 37.33 -0.88
CA CYS A 715 -15.29 37.50 -1.89
C CYS A 715 -14.45 36.23 -2.08
N ALA A 716 -14.15 35.50 -1.00
CA ALA A 716 -13.42 34.24 -1.08
C ALA A 716 -14.19 33.17 -1.88
N ILE A 717 -15.49 33.02 -1.63
CA ILE A 717 -16.37 32.11 -2.40
C ILE A 717 -16.42 32.51 -3.87
N LEU A 718 -16.57 33.81 -4.17
CA LEU A 718 -16.59 34.30 -5.56
C LEU A 718 -15.33 33.90 -6.33
N ASN A 719 -14.16 34.00 -5.69
CA ASN A 719 -12.88 33.62 -6.30
C ASN A 719 -12.72 32.10 -6.51
N LYS A 720 -13.59 31.26 -5.93
CA LYS A 720 -13.61 29.81 -6.11
C LYS A 720 -14.60 29.33 -7.18
N ILE A 721 -15.45 30.20 -7.73
CA ILE A 721 -16.47 29.81 -8.73
C ILE A 721 -15.83 29.12 -9.94
N GLU A 722 -14.67 29.57 -10.41
CA GLU A 722 -14.03 28.95 -11.58
C GLU A 722 -13.40 27.58 -11.30
N SER A 723 -13.18 27.21 -10.03
CA SER A 723 -12.52 25.94 -9.68
C SER A 723 -13.50 24.82 -9.33
N ILE A 724 -14.79 25.13 -9.14
CA ILE A 724 -15.84 24.16 -8.77
C ILE A 724 -16.62 23.65 -10.00
N PRO A 725 -17.29 22.49 -9.92
CA PRO A 725 -18.07 21.92 -11.03
C PRO A 725 -19.19 22.85 -11.51
N ALA A 726 -19.49 22.82 -12.82
CA ALA A 726 -20.43 23.74 -13.46
C ALA A 726 -21.82 23.77 -12.80
N GLN A 727 -22.38 22.62 -12.44
CA GLN A 727 -23.69 22.54 -11.76
C GLN A 727 -23.67 23.31 -10.43
N LEU A 728 -22.58 23.21 -9.68
CA LEU A 728 -22.41 23.89 -8.41
C LEU A 728 -22.19 25.40 -8.60
N GLN A 729 -21.53 25.83 -9.69
CA GLN A 729 -21.41 27.26 -10.03
C GLN A 729 -22.77 27.96 -10.07
N TYR A 730 -23.75 27.37 -10.75
CA TYR A 730 -25.10 27.95 -10.82
C TYR A 730 -25.78 27.96 -9.45
N LYS A 731 -25.67 26.87 -8.68
CA LYS A 731 -26.26 26.77 -7.34
C LYS A 731 -25.69 27.83 -6.40
N THR A 732 -24.37 27.97 -6.36
CA THR A 732 -23.66 28.99 -5.58
C THR A 732 -24.04 30.40 -5.98
N ILE A 733 -24.08 30.73 -7.28
CA ILE A 733 -24.46 32.07 -7.74
C ILE A 733 -25.92 32.38 -7.41
N ASN A 734 -26.82 31.41 -7.57
CA ASN A 734 -28.23 31.58 -7.22
C ASN A 734 -28.40 31.86 -5.71
N PHE A 735 -27.68 31.13 -4.84
CA PHE A 735 -27.69 31.41 -3.40
C PHE A 735 -27.21 32.84 -3.10
N LEU A 736 -26.10 33.28 -3.71
CA LEU A 736 -25.60 34.63 -3.53
C LEU A 736 -26.57 35.71 -4.05
N LEU A 737 -27.39 35.40 -5.07
CA LEU A 737 -28.48 36.26 -5.55
C LEU A 737 -29.64 36.36 -4.56
N GLU A 738 -29.71 35.53 -3.52
CA GLU A 738 -30.73 35.60 -2.46
C GLU A 738 -30.23 36.37 -1.22
N VAL A 739 -28.91 36.46 -1.01
CA VAL A 739 -28.28 37.16 0.14
C VAL A 739 -28.74 38.62 0.25
N ASP A 740 -29.25 39.03 1.41
CA ASP A 740 -29.68 40.40 1.67
C ASP A 740 -28.48 41.36 1.75
N THR A 741 -28.56 42.49 1.05
CA THR A 741 -27.52 43.52 1.02
C THR A 741 -27.70 44.60 2.09
N ILE A 742 -28.86 44.64 2.77
CA ILE A 742 -29.23 45.70 3.73
C ILE A 742 -28.22 45.82 4.88
N ASN A 743 -27.68 44.70 5.34
CA ASN A 743 -26.78 44.65 6.50
C ASN A 743 -25.28 44.71 6.15
N ILE A 744 -24.94 44.97 4.88
CA ILE A 744 -23.55 45.06 4.41
C ILE A 744 -23.12 46.53 4.33
N GLN A 745 -21.96 46.87 4.90
CA GLN A 745 -21.46 48.25 4.85
C GLN A 745 -21.16 48.67 3.41
N LEU A 746 -21.35 49.97 3.09
CA LEU A 746 -21.12 50.50 1.73
C LEU A 746 -19.71 50.22 1.19
N LYS A 747 -18.70 50.27 2.07
CA LYS A 747 -17.30 49.94 1.74
C LYS A 747 -17.14 48.48 1.31
N ASP A 748 -17.87 47.59 1.97
CA ASP A 748 -17.82 46.15 1.76
C ASP A 748 -18.56 45.76 0.48
N LEU A 749 -19.70 46.39 0.21
CA LEU A 749 -20.39 46.30 -1.09
C LEU A 749 -19.48 46.70 -2.26
N ALA A 750 -18.69 47.76 -2.09
CA ALA A 750 -17.72 48.19 -3.10
C ALA A 750 -16.62 47.15 -3.34
N ILE A 751 -16.11 46.49 -2.28
CA ILE A 751 -15.10 45.42 -2.38
C ILE A 751 -15.66 44.18 -3.10
N ILE A 752 -16.91 43.80 -2.79
CA ILE A 752 -17.60 42.69 -3.48
C ILE A 752 -17.74 43.02 -4.97
N CYS A 753 -18.17 44.25 -5.28
CA CYS A 753 -18.27 44.74 -6.65
C CYS A 753 -16.91 44.73 -7.37
N ASP A 754 -15.82 45.17 -6.74
CA ASP A 754 -14.47 45.11 -7.30
C ASP A 754 -14.07 43.66 -7.64
N THR A 755 -14.38 42.71 -6.76
CA THR A 755 -14.11 41.28 -6.96
C THR A 755 -14.89 40.73 -8.16
N LEU A 756 -16.20 41.00 -8.22
CA LEU A 756 -17.05 40.60 -9.34
C LEU A 756 -16.56 41.20 -10.67
N ARG A 757 -16.19 42.49 -10.67
CA ARG A 757 -15.63 43.16 -11.85
C ARG A 757 -14.36 42.49 -12.34
N ALA A 758 -13.45 42.13 -11.43
CA ALA A 758 -12.22 41.45 -11.78
C ALA A 758 -12.47 40.07 -12.42
N ILE A 759 -13.36 39.27 -11.82
CA ILE A 759 -13.74 37.94 -12.34
C ILE A 759 -14.39 38.06 -13.71
N ILE A 760 -15.43 38.89 -13.84
CA ILE A 760 -16.15 39.11 -15.11
C ILE A 760 -15.18 39.59 -16.20
N HIS A 761 -14.31 40.55 -15.88
CA HIS A 761 -13.32 41.07 -16.82
C HIS A 761 -12.34 39.97 -17.27
N LYS A 762 -11.81 39.16 -16.35
CA LYS A 762 -10.88 38.05 -16.63
C LYS A 762 -11.46 37.09 -17.66
N HIS A 763 -12.69 36.62 -17.44
CA HIS A 763 -13.31 35.62 -18.30
C HIS A 763 -13.83 36.20 -19.62
N LYS A 764 -14.37 37.43 -19.63
CA LYS A 764 -14.77 38.09 -20.89
C LYS A 764 -13.57 38.40 -21.79
N LYS A 765 -12.46 38.88 -21.22
CA LYS A 765 -11.24 39.20 -21.97
C LYS A 765 -10.66 37.99 -22.71
N ARG A 766 -10.88 36.79 -22.17
CA ARG A 766 -10.38 35.53 -22.72
C ARG A 766 -11.51 34.54 -22.96
N TYR A 767 -12.63 35.01 -23.53
CA TYR A 767 -13.85 34.23 -23.75
C TYR A 767 -13.66 32.95 -24.57
N ASN A 768 -12.64 32.92 -25.44
CA ASN A 768 -12.32 31.76 -26.28
C ASN A 768 -11.31 30.80 -25.64
N ALA A 769 -10.81 31.09 -24.43
CA ALA A 769 -9.91 30.21 -23.73
C ALA A 769 -10.68 29.03 -23.12
N LYS A 770 -10.10 27.82 -23.15
CA LYS A 770 -10.73 26.60 -22.63
C LYS A 770 -11.11 26.66 -21.15
N TRP A 771 -10.43 27.49 -20.35
CA TRP A 771 -10.70 27.68 -18.92
C TRP A 771 -11.69 28.80 -18.62
N ALA A 772 -12.17 29.54 -19.64
CA ALA A 772 -13.09 30.65 -19.42
C ALA A 772 -14.47 30.13 -18.98
N LEU A 773 -15.11 30.86 -18.06
CA LEU A 773 -16.47 30.53 -17.63
C LEU A 773 -17.46 30.66 -18.81
N PRO A 774 -18.50 29.80 -18.85
CA PRO A 774 -19.58 29.93 -19.82
C PRO A 774 -20.25 31.30 -19.80
N ALA A 775 -20.75 31.75 -20.96
CA ALA A 775 -21.33 33.08 -21.13
C ALA A 775 -22.52 33.33 -20.19
N ASP A 776 -23.35 32.32 -19.97
CA ASP A 776 -24.52 32.38 -19.10
C ASP A 776 -24.15 32.44 -17.60
N VAL A 777 -23.05 31.79 -17.19
CA VAL A 777 -22.48 31.97 -15.83
C VAL A 777 -22.00 33.42 -15.65
N ILE A 778 -21.31 33.97 -16.66
CA ILE A 778 -20.85 35.36 -16.64
C ILE A 778 -22.04 36.33 -16.55
N ASP A 779 -23.12 36.08 -17.28
CA ASP A 779 -24.33 36.91 -17.25
C ASP A 779 -24.98 36.89 -15.84
N LYS A 780 -25.02 35.74 -15.17
CA LYS A 780 -25.48 35.67 -13.77
C LYS A 780 -24.56 36.39 -12.79
N LEU A 781 -23.24 36.32 -12.96
CA LEU A 781 -22.30 37.12 -12.17
C LEU A 781 -22.51 38.62 -12.36
N TYR A 782 -22.95 39.04 -13.55
CA TYR A 782 -23.30 40.43 -13.82
C TYR A 782 -24.58 40.85 -13.08
N LEU A 783 -25.61 39.99 -13.02
CA LEU A 783 -26.79 40.23 -12.18
C LEU A 783 -26.41 40.39 -10.70
N LEU A 784 -25.47 39.55 -10.23
CA LEU A 784 -24.94 39.66 -8.88
C LEU A 784 -24.23 40.99 -8.66
N TYR A 785 -23.41 41.44 -9.61
CA TYR A 785 -22.77 42.76 -9.56
C TYR A 785 -23.81 43.89 -9.45
N GLN A 786 -24.90 43.83 -10.21
CA GLN A 786 -25.97 44.84 -10.14
C GLN A 786 -26.66 44.83 -8.77
N LYS A 787 -26.88 43.64 -8.17
CA LYS A 787 -27.49 43.51 -6.85
C LYS A 787 -26.62 44.13 -5.74
N PHE A 788 -25.31 43.85 -5.77
CA PHE A 788 -24.37 44.33 -4.76
C PHE A 788 -23.87 45.76 -5.02
N GLU A 789 -24.30 46.41 -6.11
CA GLU A 789 -23.87 47.76 -6.45
C GLU A 789 -24.31 48.78 -5.37
N PRO A 790 -23.37 49.52 -4.74
CA PRO A 790 -23.73 50.54 -3.77
C PRO A 790 -24.62 51.62 -4.39
N GLN A 791 -25.66 52.04 -3.66
CA GLN A 791 -26.48 53.18 -4.06
C GLN A 791 -25.79 54.53 -3.82
N ASP A 792 -24.87 54.59 -2.85
CA ASP A 792 -24.05 55.78 -2.59
C ASP A 792 -23.11 56.05 -3.77
N ILE A 793 -23.21 57.27 -4.32
CA ILE A 793 -22.52 57.71 -5.53
C ILE A 793 -21.00 57.64 -5.41
N ARG A 794 -20.45 57.83 -4.20
CA ARG A 794 -19.00 57.78 -3.96
C ARG A 794 -18.53 56.35 -4.19
N TYR A 795 -19.03 55.40 -3.41
CA TYR A 795 -18.65 53.99 -3.50
C TYR A 795 -18.95 53.37 -4.88
N ARG A 796 -20.01 53.80 -5.55
CA ARG A 796 -20.39 53.31 -6.89
C ARG A 796 -19.36 53.66 -7.97
N TYR A 797 -18.74 54.85 -7.90
CA TYR A 797 -17.90 55.37 -8.98
C TYR A 797 -16.41 55.48 -8.65
N THR A 798 -15.99 55.36 -7.38
CA THR A 798 -14.58 55.51 -6.96
C THR A 798 -13.61 54.63 -7.77
N TRP A 799 -14.02 53.41 -8.11
CA TRP A 799 -13.17 52.45 -8.82
C TRP A 799 -12.72 52.92 -10.22
N LEU A 800 -13.48 53.80 -10.88
CA LEU A 800 -13.12 54.38 -12.18
C LEU A 800 -11.88 55.28 -12.10
N PHE A 801 -11.57 55.76 -10.90
CA PHE A 801 -10.48 56.70 -10.61
C PHE A 801 -9.40 56.02 -9.75
N SER A 802 -8.95 54.85 -10.20
CA SER A 802 -7.89 54.04 -9.57
C SER A 802 -6.92 53.49 -10.64
N SER A 803 -5.70 53.15 -10.24
CA SER A 803 -4.71 52.45 -11.08
C SER A 803 -5.22 51.11 -11.63
N ASN A 804 -6.14 50.43 -10.94
CA ASN A 804 -6.81 49.20 -11.38
C ASN A 804 -7.96 49.40 -12.39
N LYS A 805 -8.12 50.61 -12.95
CA LYS A 805 -9.13 51.00 -13.97
C LYS A 805 -9.22 50.11 -15.21
N TYR A 806 -8.27 49.20 -15.41
CA TYR A 806 -8.26 48.22 -16.51
C TYR A 806 -9.18 47.03 -16.27
N ASN A 807 -9.69 46.81 -15.05
CA ASN A 807 -10.78 45.87 -14.74
C ASN A 807 -12.16 46.46 -15.11
N PHE A 808 -12.25 47.03 -16.32
CA PHE A 808 -13.46 47.66 -16.81
C PHE A 808 -14.51 46.58 -17.12
N LEU A 809 -15.72 46.75 -16.58
CA LEU A 809 -16.88 45.96 -17.00
C LEU A 809 -17.13 46.24 -18.47
N TYR A 810 -16.90 45.24 -19.32
CA TYR A 810 -17.50 45.22 -20.64
C TYR A 810 -19.01 45.18 -20.45
N CYS A 811 -19.64 46.35 -20.47
CA CYS A 811 -21.06 46.48 -20.71
C CYS A 811 -21.32 45.81 -22.07
N ILE A 812 -21.92 44.62 -21.98
CA ILE A 812 -22.90 44.07 -22.93
C ILE A 812 -22.51 44.23 -24.40
N HIS A 813 -21.91 43.19 -25.00
CA HIS A 813 -22.20 42.63 -26.34
C HIS A 813 -21.10 41.64 -26.74
N LYS A 814 -21.49 40.45 -27.23
CA LYS A 814 -20.60 39.36 -27.68
C LYS A 814 -19.65 39.76 -28.81
N GLU A 815 -19.92 40.88 -29.48
CA GLU A 815 -19.27 41.31 -30.72
C GLU A 815 -18.10 42.28 -30.51
N ASP A 816 -17.91 42.78 -29.29
CA ASP A 816 -16.96 43.88 -29.01
C ASP A 816 -15.56 43.40 -28.56
N ILE A 817 -15.25 42.11 -28.68
CA ILE A 817 -14.11 41.47 -27.99
C ILE A 817 -12.76 41.62 -28.75
N HIS A 818 -12.75 42.25 -29.93
CA HIS A 818 -11.52 42.51 -30.69
C HIS A 818 -11.29 44.01 -30.89
N ARG A 819 -10.77 44.74 -29.88
CA ARG A 819 -10.22 46.09 -30.13
C ARG A 819 -8.96 46.44 -29.35
N ASP A 820 -8.08 47.13 -30.07
CA ASP A 820 -6.82 47.76 -29.68
C ASP A 820 -6.92 48.60 -28.39
N ARG A 821 -5.79 48.69 -27.68
CA ARG A 821 -5.55 49.47 -26.44
C ARG A 821 -6.13 50.87 -26.52
N GLU A 822 -6.10 51.52 -27.69
CA GLU A 822 -6.62 52.87 -27.88
C GLU A 822 -8.15 52.96 -27.72
N THR A 823 -8.90 51.96 -28.19
CA THR A 823 -10.37 51.95 -28.06
C THR A 823 -10.80 51.73 -26.60
N ASN A 824 -10.12 50.85 -25.88
CA ASN A 824 -10.37 50.61 -24.46
C ASN A 824 -10.11 51.87 -23.62
N TYR A 825 -9.03 52.60 -23.94
CA TYR A 825 -8.72 53.86 -23.30
C TYR A 825 -9.81 54.92 -23.52
N LYS A 826 -10.36 55.03 -24.75
CA LYS A 826 -11.47 55.95 -25.06
C LYS A 826 -12.74 55.62 -24.28
N LYS A 827 -13.15 54.34 -24.21
CA LYS A 827 -14.35 53.91 -23.46
C LYS A 827 -14.21 54.15 -21.95
N ILE A 828 -13.03 53.89 -21.37
CA ILE A 828 -12.76 54.20 -19.95
C ILE A 828 -12.89 55.70 -19.69
N LYS A 829 -12.31 56.55 -20.55
CA LYS A 829 -12.45 58.01 -20.45
C LYS A 829 -13.92 58.47 -20.53
N GLN A 830 -14.70 57.91 -21.46
CA GLN A 830 -16.13 58.22 -21.58
C GLN A 830 -16.90 57.85 -20.30
N ALA A 831 -16.63 56.68 -19.71
CA ALA A 831 -17.25 56.26 -18.46
C ALA A 831 -16.82 57.13 -17.27
N GLN A 832 -15.54 57.51 -17.19
CA GLN A 832 -15.03 58.46 -16.20
C GLN A 832 -15.74 59.82 -16.31
N THR A 833 -15.87 60.37 -17.51
CA THR A 833 -16.59 61.63 -17.75
C THR A 833 -18.08 61.51 -17.42
N ALA A 834 -18.73 60.40 -17.77
CA ALA A 834 -20.13 60.17 -17.42
C ALA A 834 -20.35 60.04 -15.90
N ALA A 835 -19.46 59.36 -15.18
CA ALA A 835 -19.48 59.26 -13.73
C ALA A 835 -19.20 60.62 -13.07
N ALA A 836 -18.17 61.33 -13.53
CA ALA A 836 -17.85 62.69 -13.10
C ALA A 836 -19.03 63.65 -13.31
N ARG A 837 -19.73 63.53 -14.45
CA ARG A 837 -20.95 64.29 -14.76
C ARG A 837 -22.05 64.01 -13.73
N LYS A 838 -22.31 62.74 -13.40
CA LYS A 838 -23.31 62.39 -12.39
C LYS A 838 -22.94 62.91 -11.00
N ILE A 839 -21.67 62.75 -10.61
CA ILE A 839 -21.13 63.29 -9.34
C ILE A 839 -21.29 64.82 -9.31
N TYR A 840 -20.96 65.51 -10.40
CA TYR A 840 -21.06 66.96 -10.51
C TYR A 840 -22.52 67.47 -10.46
N PHE A 841 -23.46 66.82 -11.15
CA PHE A 841 -24.85 67.31 -11.24
C PHE A 841 -25.77 66.83 -10.11
N GLN A 842 -25.39 65.77 -9.37
CA GLN A 842 -26.17 65.27 -8.22
C GLN A 842 -25.66 65.81 -6.88
N SER A 843 -24.57 66.58 -6.88
CA SER A 843 -23.86 67.01 -5.67
C SER A 843 -23.34 68.45 -5.83
N ASN A 844 -23.03 69.14 -4.74
CA ASN A 844 -22.42 70.47 -4.79
C ASN A 844 -20.88 70.38 -4.98
N ILE A 845 -20.22 71.53 -5.18
CA ILE A 845 -18.76 71.61 -5.33
C ILE A 845 -18.01 70.94 -4.18
N ILE A 846 -18.51 71.07 -2.95
CA ILE A 846 -17.95 70.44 -1.74
C ILE A 846 -17.90 68.92 -1.89
N SER A 847 -18.96 68.31 -2.41
CA SER A 847 -19.04 66.86 -2.62
C SER A 847 -18.04 66.35 -3.67
N ILE A 848 -17.67 67.18 -4.65
CA ILE A 848 -16.63 66.86 -5.63
C ILE A 848 -15.25 66.88 -4.97
N LEU A 849 -15.00 67.87 -4.11
CA LEU A 849 -13.76 67.99 -3.35
C LEU A 849 -13.62 66.83 -2.35
N GLU A 850 -14.72 66.43 -1.69
CA GLU A 850 -14.77 65.23 -0.86
C GLU A 850 -14.48 63.95 -1.67
N MET A 851 -15.05 63.84 -2.87
CA MET A 851 -14.77 62.71 -3.78
C MET A 851 -13.31 62.69 -4.24
N ALA A 852 -12.71 63.85 -4.49
CA ALA A 852 -11.28 63.97 -4.83
C ALA A 852 -10.38 63.47 -3.69
N ALA A 853 -10.77 63.68 -2.44
CA ALA A 853 -10.07 63.10 -1.28
C ALA A 853 -10.34 61.60 -1.09
N PHE A 854 -11.42 61.07 -1.65
CA PHE A 854 -11.86 59.67 -1.49
C PHE A 854 -11.34 58.73 -2.59
N VAL A 855 -11.03 59.24 -3.79
CA VAL A 855 -10.49 58.42 -4.90
C VAL A 855 -8.98 58.21 -4.80
N LYS A 856 -8.50 57.07 -5.33
CA LYS A 856 -7.07 56.74 -5.33
C LYS A 856 -6.25 57.59 -6.30
N GLU A 857 -6.85 58.01 -7.41
CA GLU A 857 -6.21 58.82 -8.46
C GLU A 857 -7.02 60.10 -8.74
N PRO A 858 -6.90 61.13 -7.88
CA PRO A 858 -7.73 62.34 -7.96
C PRO A 858 -7.54 63.13 -9.25
N GLY A 859 -6.34 63.09 -9.86
CA GLY A 859 -6.08 63.72 -11.15
C GLY A 859 -6.91 63.14 -12.30
N LEU A 860 -7.29 61.87 -12.25
CA LEU A 860 -8.21 61.29 -13.23
C LEU A 860 -9.62 61.85 -13.09
N LEU A 861 -10.07 62.13 -11.86
CA LEU A 861 -11.36 62.76 -11.60
C LEU A 861 -11.36 64.21 -12.07
N GLY A 862 -10.30 64.96 -11.78
CA GLY A 862 -10.13 66.33 -12.29
C GLY A 862 -10.17 66.39 -13.82
N ALA A 863 -9.39 65.52 -14.49
CA ALA A 863 -9.41 65.42 -15.94
C ALA A 863 -10.79 64.99 -16.50
N ALA A 864 -11.52 64.14 -15.80
CA ALA A 864 -12.86 63.72 -16.21
C ALA A 864 -13.89 64.85 -16.10
N ILE A 865 -13.82 65.67 -15.05
CA ILE A 865 -14.68 66.85 -14.87
C ILE A 865 -14.37 67.90 -15.94
N ALA A 866 -13.10 68.15 -16.25
CA ALA A 866 -12.68 69.05 -17.33
C ALA A 866 -13.25 68.69 -18.72
N ASN A 867 -13.69 67.44 -18.93
CA ASN A 867 -14.31 67.01 -20.18
C ASN A 867 -15.83 67.30 -20.26
N ILE A 868 -16.47 67.74 -19.17
CA ILE A 868 -17.90 68.06 -19.15
C ILE A 868 -18.10 69.39 -19.91
N GLU A 869 -19.02 69.39 -20.88
CA GLU A 869 -19.21 70.51 -21.82
C GLU A 869 -19.91 71.74 -21.21
N ASN A 870 -20.68 71.56 -20.11
CA ASN A 870 -21.53 72.59 -19.53
C ASN A 870 -21.11 72.99 -18.09
N ILE A 871 -19.81 73.10 -17.81
CA ILE A 871 -19.35 73.70 -16.54
C ILE A 871 -19.33 75.21 -16.73
N THR A 872 -19.93 75.96 -15.81
CA THR A 872 -19.90 77.44 -15.85
C THR A 872 -18.52 77.95 -15.50
N GLU A 873 -18.12 79.08 -16.07
CA GLU A 873 -16.83 79.74 -15.78
C GLU A 873 -16.64 79.98 -14.28
N GLU A 874 -17.70 80.41 -13.57
CA GLU A 874 -17.72 80.57 -12.11
C GLU A 874 -17.41 79.26 -11.37
N SER A 875 -17.94 78.13 -11.84
CA SER A 875 -17.67 76.81 -11.25
C SER A 875 -16.24 76.33 -11.53
N GLU A 876 -15.68 76.64 -12.71
CA GLU A 876 -14.30 76.33 -13.04
C GLU A 876 -13.34 77.12 -12.14
N ILE A 877 -13.56 78.42 -12.00
CA ILE A 877 -12.76 79.30 -11.12
C ILE A 877 -12.85 78.83 -9.68
N SER A 878 -14.06 78.52 -9.19
CA SER A 878 -14.24 78.03 -7.82
C SER A 878 -13.55 76.69 -7.57
N LEU A 879 -13.62 75.73 -8.52
CA LEU A 879 -12.91 74.46 -8.42
C LEU A 879 -11.40 74.65 -8.40
N LEU A 880 -10.86 75.52 -9.27
CA LEU A 880 -9.43 75.79 -9.35
C LEU A 880 -8.92 76.50 -8.09
N TYR A 881 -9.68 77.46 -7.55
CA TYR A 881 -9.34 78.17 -6.32
C TYR A 881 -9.20 77.22 -5.12
N GLU A 882 -10.12 76.25 -4.99
CA GLU A 882 -10.12 75.29 -3.89
C GLU A 882 -9.08 74.16 -4.04
N THR A 883 -8.58 73.92 -5.26
CA THR A 883 -7.75 72.73 -5.56
C THR A 883 -6.30 73.03 -5.92
N LEU A 884 -6.04 74.10 -6.68
CA LEU A 884 -4.70 74.37 -7.21
C LEU A 884 -3.78 74.96 -6.14
N GLY A 885 -2.63 74.32 -5.90
CA GLY A 885 -1.70 74.76 -4.85
C GLY A 885 -2.16 74.46 -3.42
N ASN A 886 -3.20 73.63 -3.27
CA ASN A 886 -3.70 73.19 -1.96
C ASN A 886 -2.68 72.24 -1.29
N ASP A 887 -2.43 72.43 0.02
CA ASP A 887 -1.50 71.59 0.79
C ASP A 887 -1.93 70.11 0.85
N LYS A 888 -3.22 69.81 0.62
CA LYS A 888 -3.70 68.43 0.49
C LYS A 888 -3.37 67.89 -0.91
N ASN A 889 -2.40 66.98 -0.97
CA ASN A 889 -1.94 66.30 -2.19
C ASN A 889 -3.07 65.81 -3.11
N ALA A 890 -4.16 65.26 -2.55
CA ALA A 890 -5.29 64.77 -3.34
C ALA A 890 -6.04 65.88 -4.09
N LEU A 891 -6.27 67.02 -3.45
CA LEU A 891 -6.94 68.17 -4.08
C LEU A 891 -6.03 68.83 -5.12
N ASN A 892 -4.75 68.99 -4.80
CA ASN A 892 -3.77 69.51 -5.77
C ASN A 892 -3.64 68.61 -7.01
N ALA A 893 -3.59 67.28 -6.82
CA ALA A 893 -3.57 66.33 -7.93
C ALA A 893 -4.83 66.41 -8.80
N PHE A 894 -6.01 66.60 -8.18
CA PHE A 894 -7.25 66.86 -8.90
C PHE A 894 -7.16 68.14 -9.76
N GLY A 895 -6.71 69.26 -9.17
CA GLY A 895 -6.58 70.54 -9.87
C GLY A 895 -5.62 70.46 -11.06
N ILE A 896 -4.46 69.83 -10.88
CA ILE A 896 -3.49 69.57 -11.94
C ILE A 896 -4.12 68.74 -13.07
N GLY A 897 -4.86 67.68 -12.72
CA GLY A 897 -5.56 66.85 -13.71
C GLY A 897 -6.62 67.61 -14.50
N PHE A 898 -7.36 68.51 -13.84
CA PHE A 898 -8.36 69.38 -14.48
C PHE A 898 -7.70 70.34 -15.47
N ILE A 899 -6.67 71.08 -15.04
CA ILE A 899 -5.91 72.03 -15.89
C ILE A 899 -5.30 71.30 -17.08
N GLY A 900 -4.60 70.20 -16.83
CA GLY A 900 -3.91 69.44 -17.88
C GLY A 900 -4.86 69.04 -19.00
N ARG A 901 -6.10 68.66 -18.65
CA ARG A 901 -7.11 68.29 -19.65
C ARG A 901 -7.76 69.49 -20.34
N ARG A 902 -7.98 70.61 -19.65
CA ARG A 902 -8.49 71.84 -20.25
C ARG A 902 -7.49 72.44 -21.24
N LEU A 903 -6.20 72.46 -20.89
CA LEU A 903 -5.11 72.81 -21.79
C LEU A 903 -5.06 71.92 -23.02
N GLU A 904 -5.21 70.60 -22.85
CA GLU A 904 -5.26 69.65 -23.99
C GLU A 904 -6.44 69.94 -24.93
N LYS A 905 -7.59 70.39 -24.41
CA LYS A 905 -8.83 70.58 -25.18
C LYS A 905 -8.94 71.98 -25.82
N TYR A 906 -8.52 73.03 -25.11
CA TYR A 906 -8.75 74.43 -25.50
C TYR A 906 -7.46 75.24 -25.72
N GLY A 907 -6.29 74.64 -25.46
CA GLY A 907 -4.99 75.27 -25.65
C GLY A 907 -4.68 76.38 -24.63
N TRP A 908 -3.57 77.07 -24.86
CA TRP A 908 -3.07 78.15 -23.99
C TRP A 908 -3.94 79.40 -23.92
N THR A 909 -4.92 79.54 -24.83
CA THR A 909 -5.87 80.66 -24.80
C THR A 909 -6.92 80.53 -23.70
N TRP A 910 -7.14 79.32 -23.16
CA TRP A 910 -7.99 79.09 -21.99
C TRP A 910 -7.24 79.31 -20.66
N ALA A 911 -5.92 79.08 -20.67
CA ALA A 911 -5.06 79.24 -19.49
C ALA A 911 -4.71 80.72 -19.26
#